data_AF-A0A1Y3EMV5-F1
#
_entry.id   AF-A0A1Y3EMV5-F1
#
_cell.length_a   1.000
_cell.length_b   1.000
_cell.length_c   1.000
_cell.angle_alpha   90.00
_cell.angle_beta   90.00
_cell.angle_gamma   90.00
#
_symmetry.space_group_name_H-M   'P 1'
#
loop_
_entity.id
_entity.type
_entity.pdbx_description
1 polymer ?
#
loop_
_entity_poly.entity_id
_entity_poly.type
_entity_poly.pdbx_seq_one_letter_code
_entity_poly.pdbx_strand_id
1 'polypeptide(L)'
;LLDLVELRKFQYFQVTDQVKTEPNRFTFISVPHPFIIPGGRFREFYYWDTYWILKGLLASEMYETARNMILNFAKIIDQFGFVPNGGRIYYKNRSQPPLLTMSVWDYYQATKDKAVLVNMLPRLEKELQFWYKNRGFVYKDENGKTLQLHQYRVDTDLPRAESYTEDLASASLEFTEAGKKRIWSDIVSACESGIDFGTRWFRRDGDLNKTVRSIRTRRIVPVDLQAILCGSEAVLSRLYNVLGDQTMAEVHQKKYQRMKEDLHDAFWDPIDKMWYDIDLDERDGRGAKSPTFYPSNLAPLYFDCVLNDKKKVGQQIAKYLEENGISSMPYGIPSSMHASDEQWDRPNGWAPHNHMVIEGLRKSGDIFAQQIAFKVAQNWIDGVWFVFFQYAGKMFEKYRVEGHYGIGGGGEYTVQEGFGWTNGVILDLLMTYGEELKREGPYPNYAMSTVAGEFCVAHIKKQIYFYQMIRRKIDSRIRVLIENGIHLGHRSLLIVIGEKAREQVAILHHLLSKATVRARPSVLWCYKKELGFSSHRKKRMKLIMKKLRAGKASINEENQFELFISSTEIRYCYYSETHKILGNTYGMCVLQDFEAMTPNLLARTIETVEGGGLVVILLHSLHSIRQLHAMTMDVHSRYRTEAHQDVVARFNERFLLSLASCKTCLLLDDELNVLPLSSAVSAIDPASAEAKQKVASNATELKQLIESMSDAPTVGKLLKQCKTLDQAKVILKLFDVISENNLKHTVSLTAARGRGKSAALGLAAAGAIGFGYSNIFVTSPGPENLKTFFQFVCKGFDALQFEEHIDYEVVQSVNPEFNKAVVRINVTRGQRQTIQLGQAELVIIDEAAAIPLLHVKQLLGPYLVFISSTVNGYEGTGRSLSLKLLQELREQSRTLSELTLSESIRYKPGDDVELWLNQLLCLDVTTIPKVSGGGCPPPEHCDLYPFFLFINL
;
A
#
# COMPACT_ATOMS: atom_id res chain seq x y z
N LEU A 1 -5.22 4.32 -24.79
CA LEU A 1 -6.60 4.59 -24.31
C LEU A 1 -6.95 3.74 -23.08
N LEU A 2 -6.81 2.41 -23.10
CA LEU A 2 -7.03 1.54 -21.91
C LEU A 2 -6.12 1.86 -20.71
N ASP A 3 -4.89 2.35 -20.90
CA ASP A 3 -4.01 2.74 -19.77
C ASP A 3 -4.48 4.02 -19.05
N LEU A 4 -5.23 4.89 -19.74
CA LEU A 4 -5.94 6.02 -19.11
C LEU A 4 -7.21 5.55 -18.38
N VAL A 5 -7.50 4.25 -18.26
CA VAL A 5 -8.62 3.80 -17.41
C VAL A 5 -8.15 3.62 -15.96
N GLU A 6 -6.84 3.57 -15.69
CA GLU A 6 -6.28 3.68 -14.33
C GLU A 6 -6.44 5.09 -13.71
N LEU A 7 -7.02 6.05 -14.45
CA LEU A 7 -7.34 7.42 -14.02
C LEU A 7 -8.31 7.54 -12.84
N ARG A 8 -8.88 6.44 -12.34
CA ARG A 8 -9.79 6.40 -11.18
C ARG A 8 -9.13 6.78 -9.84
N LYS A 9 -7.86 7.19 -9.84
CA LYS A 9 -7.14 7.67 -8.65
C LYS A 9 -7.60 9.08 -8.28
N PHE A 10 -8.79 9.19 -7.70
CA PHE A 10 -9.21 10.36 -6.94
C PHE A 10 -8.71 10.25 -5.50
N GLN A 11 -8.14 11.32 -4.95
CA GLN A 11 -7.68 11.34 -3.57
C GLN A 11 -8.85 11.61 -2.63
N TYR A 12 -9.23 10.59 -1.85
CA TYR A 12 -10.38 10.59 -0.95
C TYR A 12 -10.00 11.05 0.46
N PHE A 13 -10.71 12.03 0.99
CA PHE A 13 -10.47 12.60 2.32
C PHE A 13 -11.74 12.57 3.17
N GLN A 14 -11.55 12.30 4.47
CA GLN A 14 -12.61 12.38 5.47
C GLN A 14 -12.15 13.29 6.62
N VAL A 15 -13.00 14.25 6.99
CA VAL A 15 -12.73 15.12 8.14
C VAL A 15 -12.76 14.29 9.43
N THR A 16 -11.74 14.45 10.28
CA THR A 16 -11.67 13.78 11.58
C THR A 16 -12.75 14.31 12.54
N ASP A 17 -13.24 13.46 13.43
CA ASP A 17 -14.30 13.82 14.38
C ASP A 17 -13.85 14.91 15.39
N GLN A 18 -12.54 15.13 15.55
CA GLN A 18 -12.00 16.22 16.36
C GLN A 18 -12.36 17.60 15.79
N VAL A 19 -12.39 17.77 14.47
CA VAL A 19 -12.78 19.06 13.85
C VAL A 19 -14.25 19.39 14.15
N LYS A 20 -15.11 18.38 14.29
CA LYS A 20 -16.52 18.55 14.66
C LYS A 20 -16.71 18.91 16.12
N THR A 21 -15.91 18.31 17.01
CA THR A 21 -16.05 18.48 18.47
C THR A 21 -15.34 19.72 18.99
N GLU A 22 -14.22 20.11 18.39
CA GLU A 22 -13.39 21.24 18.82
C GLU A 22 -13.09 22.22 17.65
N PRO A 23 -14.10 22.79 16.98
CA PRO A 23 -13.92 23.54 15.74
C PRO A 23 -12.98 24.76 15.88
N ASN A 24 -12.89 25.35 17.08
CA ASN A 24 -12.03 26.50 17.34
C ASN A 24 -10.53 26.18 17.30
N ARG A 25 -10.14 24.91 17.36
CA ARG A 25 -8.73 24.46 17.30
C ARG A 25 -8.26 24.14 15.88
N PHE A 26 -9.16 24.17 14.91
CA PHE A 26 -8.86 23.78 13.53
C PHE A 26 -9.28 24.88 12.57
N THR A 27 -8.49 25.08 11.52
CA THR A 27 -8.89 25.94 10.41
C THR A 27 -9.85 25.26 9.44
N PHE A 28 -10.06 23.95 9.56
CA PHE A 28 -10.85 23.16 8.62
C PHE A 28 -12.35 23.37 8.83
N ILE A 29 -13.12 23.56 7.75
CA ILE A 29 -14.58 23.64 7.80
C ILE A 29 -15.16 22.22 7.89
N SER A 30 -15.80 21.89 9.00
CA SER A 30 -16.39 20.58 9.21
C SER A 30 -17.51 20.27 8.21
N VAL A 31 -17.36 19.15 7.49
CA VAL A 31 -18.39 18.61 6.58
C VAL A 31 -18.81 17.19 6.99
N PRO A 32 -20.07 16.79 6.71
CA PRO A 32 -20.61 15.52 7.20
C PRO A 32 -20.08 14.29 6.46
N HIS A 33 -19.79 14.42 5.16
CA HIS A 33 -19.38 13.32 4.30
C HIS A 33 -17.93 13.47 3.84
N PRO A 34 -17.29 12.36 3.44
CA PRO A 34 -16.01 12.42 2.76
C PRO A 34 -16.10 13.17 1.42
N PHE A 35 -14.97 13.69 0.94
CA PHE A 35 -14.85 14.48 -0.28
C PHE A 35 -13.55 14.17 -1.01
N ILE A 36 -13.48 14.56 -2.28
CA ILE A 36 -12.26 14.48 -3.09
C ILE A 36 -11.53 15.82 -3.05
N ILE A 37 -10.20 15.79 -2.91
CA ILE A 37 -9.35 16.98 -3.01
C ILE A 37 -8.82 17.16 -4.44
N PRO A 38 -8.36 18.38 -4.80
CA PRO A 38 -7.74 18.61 -6.10
C PRO A 38 -6.55 17.71 -6.38
N GLY A 39 -5.60 17.52 -5.46
CA GLY A 39 -4.43 16.66 -5.66
C GLY A 39 -3.19 17.18 -4.96
N GLY A 40 -2.04 16.53 -5.17
CA GLY A 40 -0.72 16.97 -4.69
C GLY A 40 -0.69 17.43 -3.23
N ARG A 41 -0.34 18.70 -3.01
CA ARG A 41 -0.18 19.32 -1.68
C ARG A 41 -1.49 19.65 -0.94
N PHE A 42 -2.62 19.66 -1.64
CA PHE A 42 -3.87 20.16 -1.08
C PHE A 42 -4.42 19.19 -0.03
N ARG A 43 -5.09 19.72 1.00
CA ARG A 43 -5.70 18.89 2.07
C ARG A 43 -7.18 19.19 2.27
N GLU A 44 -7.72 20.13 1.52
CA GLU A 44 -9.09 20.59 1.54
C GLU A 44 -9.70 20.53 0.15
N PHE A 45 -11.03 20.52 0.08
CA PHE A 45 -11.72 20.73 -1.19
C PHE A 45 -11.55 22.18 -1.65
N TYR A 46 -11.47 22.36 -2.97
CA TYR A 46 -11.58 23.66 -3.65
C TYR A 46 -12.81 23.63 -4.54
N TYR A 47 -13.56 24.73 -4.55
CA TYR A 47 -14.91 24.73 -5.09
C TYR A 47 -14.92 24.64 -6.63
N TRP A 48 -14.12 25.44 -7.30
CA TRP A 48 -13.92 25.44 -8.76
C TRP A 48 -13.55 24.04 -9.27
N ASP A 49 -12.57 23.41 -8.63
CA ASP A 49 -12.03 22.09 -8.96
C ASP A 49 -13.10 21.00 -8.89
N THR A 50 -14.00 21.13 -7.93
CA THR A 50 -15.01 20.12 -7.63
C THR A 50 -15.96 19.88 -8.80
N TYR A 51 -16.27 20.90 -9.61
CA TYR A 51 -17.16 20.73 -10.77
C TYR A 51 -16.57 19.72 -11.78
N TRP A 52 -15.28 19.85 -12.09
CA TRP A 52 -14.59 18.94 -13.01
C TRP A 52 -14.36 17.56 -12.41
N ILE A 53 -14.03 17.49 -11.12
CA ILE A 53 -13.96 16.23 -10.38
C ILE A 53 -15.29 15.48 -10.44
N LEU A 54 -16.41 16.19 -10.22
CA LEU A 54 -17.75 15.60 -10.29
C LEU A 54 -18.04 15.00 -11.66
N LYS A 55 -17.66 15.65 -12.77
CA LYS A 55 -17.77 15.04 -14.10
C LYS A 55 -17.02 13.72 -14.20
N GLY A 56 -15.79 13.67 -13.71
CA GLY A 56 -14.99 12.44 -13.64
C GLY A 56 -15.62 11.34 -12.79
N LEU A 57 -16.18 11.70 -11.64
CA LEU A 57 -16.90 10.76 -10.76
C LEU A 57 -18.14 10.20 -11.45
N LEU A 58 -18.91 11.04 -12.15
CA LEU A 58 -20.10 10.60 -12.90
C LEU A 58 -19.72 9.70 -14.09
N ALA A 59 -18.68 10.04 -14.83
CA ALA A 59 -18.12 9.19 -15.89
C ALA A 59 -17.60 7.84 -15.36
N SER A 60 -17.16 7.82 -14.10
CA SER A 60 -16.70 6.61 -13.40
C SER A 60 -17.81 5.87 -12.64
N GLU A 61 -19.08 6.29 -12.78
CA GLU A 61 -20.25 5.73 -12.08
C GLU A 61 -20.15 5.80 -10.53
N MET A 62 -19.32 6.70 -10.01
CA MET A 62 -19.14 6.94 -8.57
C MET A 62 -20.22 7.88 -8.01
N TYR A 63 -21.48 7.53 -8.24
CA TYR A 63 -22.64 8.37 -7.94
C TYR A 63 -22.76 8.72 -6.45
N GLU A 64 -22.46 7.78 -5.55
CA GLU A 64 -22.49 8.04 -4.10
C GLU A 64 -21.44 9.06 -3.66
N THR A 65 -20.23 8.99 -4.21
CA THR A 65 -19.18 9.98 -3.91
C THR A 65 -19.58 11.35 -4.44
N ALA A 66 -20.12 11.42 -5.65
CA ALA A 66 -20.62 12.67 -6.23
C ALA A 66 -21.76 13.28 -5.38
N ARG A 67 -22.71 12.45 -4.95
CA ARG A 67 -23.81 12.83 -4.05
C ARG A 67 -23.28 13.41 -2.75
N ASN A 68 -22.31 12.74 -2.13
CA ASN A 68 -21.71 13.17 -0.86
C ASN A 68 -21.01 14.53 -0.97
N MET A 69 -20.28 14.78 -2.07
CA MET A 69 -19.65 16.08 -2.31
C MET A 69 -20.69 17.21 -2.45
N ILE A 70 -21.79 16.97 -3.18
CA ILE A 70 -22.90 17.92 -3.31
C ILE A 70 -23.53 18.21 -1.95
N LEU A 71 -23.79 17.18 -1.14
CA LEU A 71 -24.37 17.34 0.20
C LEU A 71 -23.43 18.04 1.20
N ASN A 72 -22.12 17.92 1.03
CA ASN A 72 -21.16 18.71 1.80
C ASN A 72 -21.30 20.21 1.51
N PHE A 73 -21.42 20.60 0.23
CA PHE A 73 -21.66 22.00 -0.13
C PHE A 73 -23.04 22.49 0.32
N ALA A 74 -24.05 21.62 0.34
CA ALA A 74 -25.35 21.93 0.93
C ALA A 74 -25.21 22.42 2.39
N LYS A 75 -24.42 21.69 3.19
CA LYS A 75 -24.14 22.04 4.59
C LYS A 75 -23.38 23.36 4.73
N ILE A 76 -22.44 23.61 3.83
CA ILE A 76 -21.62 24.83 3.81
C ILE A 76 -22.49 26.04 3.48
N ILE A 77 -23.37 25.94 2.48
CA ILE A 77 -24.33 26.99 2.12
C ILE A 77 -25.31 27.25 3.27
N ASP A 78 -25.76 26.21 3.97
CA ASP A 78 -26.59 26.39 5.17
C ASP A 78 -25.88 27.24 6.23
N GLN A 79 -24.58 27.02 6.42
CA GLN A 79 -23.77 27.71 7.42
C GLN A 79 -23.32 29.13 7.02
N PHE A 80 -22.88 29.34 5.78
CA PHE A 80 -22.25 30.60 5.34
C PHE A 80 -23.06 31.37 4.29
N GLY A 81 -24.05 30.74 3.66
CA GLY A 81 -24.86 31.32 2.60
C GLY A 81 -24.28 31.21 1.19
N PHE A 82 -23.03 30.75 1.06
CA PHE A 82 -22.33 30.50 -0.20
C PHE A 82 -21.27 29.42 0.03
N VAL A 83 -20.63 28.93 -1.02
CA VAL A 83 -19.50 28.00 -0.92
C VAL A 83 -18.18 28.80 -0.92
N PRO A 84 -17.39 28.78 0.16
CA PRO A 84 -16.08 29.44 0.17
C PRO A 84 -15.12 28.86 -0.87
N ASN A 85 -14.09 29.63 -1.23
CA ASN A 85 -13.03 29.20 -2.17
C ASN A 85 -12.47 27.80 -1.85
N GLY A 86 -12.35 27.45 -0.56
CA GLY A 86 -11.94 26.12 -0.14
C GLY A 86 -12.39 25.78 1.28
N GLY A 87 -12.10 24.57 1.74
CA GLY A 87 -12.56 24.01 3.02
C GLY A 87 -11.92 24.57 4.30
N ARG A 88 -11.55 25.85 4.33
CA ARG A 88 -10.85 26.51 5.45
C ARG A 88 -11.53 27.80 5.90
N ILE A 89 -11.51 28.08 7.20
CA ILE A 89 -12.18 29.24 7.80
C ILE A 89 -11.65 30.60 7.31
N TYR A 90 -10.40 30.68 6.85
CA TYR A 90 -9.83 31.92 6.32
C TYR A 90 -10.29 32.21 4.89
N TYR A 91 -11.00 31.29 4.23
CA TYR A 91 -11.67 31.54 2.94
C TYR A 91 -13.06 32.16 3.08
N LYS A 92 -13.55 32.42 4.31
CA LYS A 92 -14.92 32.95 4.54
C LYS A 92 -15.20 34.33 3.94
N ASN A 93 -14.20 35.05 3.44
CA ASN A 93 -14.39 36.35 2.78
C ASN A 93 -14.59 36.24 1.27
N ARG A 94 -14.32 35.07 0.66
CA ARG A 94 -14.39 34.89 -0.80
C ARG A 94 -14.95 33.55 -1.23
N SER A 95 -15.62 33.55 -2.38
CA SER A 95 -16.13 32.33 -3.02
C SER A 95 -15.15 31.81 -4.08
N GLN A 96 -15.61 30.87 -4.89
CA GLN A 96 -15.14 30.60 -6.26
C GLN A 96 -16.37 30.53 -7.20
N PRO A 97 -16.21 30.50 -8.54
CA PRO A 97 -17.34 30.65 -9.46
C PRO A 97 -18.47 29.63 -9.19
N PRO A 98 -19.75 30.04 -9.21
CA PRO A 98 -20.85 29.24 -8.67
C PRO A 98 -21.31 28.10 -9.60
N LEU A 99 -20.52 27.03 -9.65
CA LEU A 99 -20.75 25.88 -10.53
C LEU A 99 -21.62 24.78 -9.89
N LEU A 100 -22.03 24.91 -8.62
CA LEU A 100 -22.83 23.89 -7.93
C LEU A 100 -24.18 23.62 -8.61
N THR A 101 -24.81 24.65 -9.18
CA THR A 101 -26.06 24.48 -9.95
C THR A 101 -25.86 23.51 -11.13
N MET A 102 -24.73 23.63 -11.83
CA MET A 102 -24.38 22.73 -12.93
C MET A 102 -24.02 21.34 -12.43
N SER A 103 -23.27 21.25 -11.32
CA SER A 103 -22.96 19.98 -10.66
C SER A 103 -24.21 19.18 -10.29
N VAL A 104 -25.22 19.84 -9.71
CA VAL A 104 -26.48 19.20 -9.30
C VAL A 104 -27.27 18.74 -10.53
N TRP A 105 -27.28 19.53 -11.60
CA TRP A 105 -27.90 19.14 -12.86
C TRP A 105 -27.26 17.92 -13.50
N ASP A 106 -25.93 17.89 -13.61
CA ASP A 106 -25.20 16.76 -14.18
C ASP A 106 -25.42 15.49 -13.34
N TYR A 107 -25.39 15.62 -12.00
CA TYR A 107 -25.70 14.52 -11.09
C TYR A 107 -27.12 13.99 -11.29
N TYR A 108 -28.11 14.88 -11.38
CA TYR A 108 -29.49 14.47 -11.65
C TYR A 108 -29.66 13.85 -13.04
N GLN A 109 -28.96 14.35 -14.06
CA GLN A 109 -29.03 13.77 -15.39
C GLN A 109 -28.54 12.31 -15.40
N ALA A 110 -27.49 12.02 -14.64
CA ALA A 110 -26.95 10.67 -14.51
C ALA A 110 -27.81 9.74 -13.63
N THR A 111 -28.36 10.24 -12.51
CA THR A 111 -28.98 9.39 -11.47
C THR A 111 -30.51 9.43 -11.43
N LYS A 112 -31.12 10.51 -11.94
CA LYS A 112 -32.54 10.85 -11.79
C LYS A 112 -33.02 10.93 -10.32
N ASP A 113 -32.11 11.15 -9.37
CA ASP A 113 -32.43 11.28 -7.94
C ASP A 113 -33.12 12.62 -7.64
N LYS A 114 -34.45 12.59 -7.57
CA LYS A 114 -35.27 13.76 -7.22
C LYS A 114 -35.15 14.18 -5.77
N ALA A 115 -34.79 13.29 -4.84
CA ALA A 115 -34.70 13.62 -3.43
C ALA A 115 -33.53 14.59 -3.15
N VAL A 116 -32.41 14.39 -3.84
CA VAL A 116 -31.29 15.34 -3.82
C VAL A 116 -31.70 16.69 -4.41
N LEU A 117 -32.47 16.71 -5.50
CA LEU A 117 -32.95 17.97 -6.08
C LEU A 117 -33.80 18.80 -5.12
N VAL A 118 -34.80 18.17 -4.48
CA VAL A 118 -35.67 18.83 -3.50
C VAL A 118 -34.84 19.43 -2.35
N ASN A 119 -33.80 18.71 -1.92
CA ASN A 119 -32.89 19.21 -0.89
C ASN A 119 -32.04 20.40 -1.40
N MET A 120 -31.51 20.32 -2.61
CA MET A 120 -30.53 21.29 -3.11
C MET A 120 -31.14 22.60 -3.59
N LEU A 121 -32.34 22.62 -4.16
CA LEU A 121 -32.91 23.82 -4.81
C LEU A 121 -32.89 25.10 -3.95
N PRO A 122 -33.39 25.10 -2.70
CA PRO A 122 -33.35 26.29 -1.85
C PRO A 122 -31.92 26.77 -1.56
N ARG A 123 -30.95 25.86 -1.56
CA ARG A 123 -29.54 26.16 -1.29
C ARG A 123 -28.84 26.71 -2.52
N LEU A 124 -29.16 26.21 -3.71
CA LEU A 124 -28.69 26.76 -4.98
C LEU A 124 -29.17 28.22 -5.13
N GLU A 125 -30.43 28.50 -4.85
CA GLU A 125 -30.95 29.87 -4.85
C GLU A 125 -30.22 30.76 -3.84
N LYS A 126 -30.00 30.25 -2.61
CA LYS A 126 -29.28 30.99 -1.56
C LYS A 126 -27.87 31.37 -2.00
N GLU A 127 -27.16 30.47 -2.66
CA GLU A 127 -25.84 30.75 -3.23
C GLU A 127 -25.91 31.81 -4.33
N LEU A 128 -26.86 31.72 -5.28
CA LEU A 128 -27.00 32.75 -6.32
C LEU A 128 -27.39 34.12 -5.73
N GLN A 129 -28.20 34.16 -4.68
CA GLN A 129 -28.51 35.41 -3.97
C GLN A 129 -27.26 36.06 -3.36
N PHE A 130 -26.29 35.27 -2.89
CA PHE A 130 -24.99 35.81 -2.46
C PHE A 130 -24.29 36.55 -3.61
N TRP A 131 -24.25 35.97 -4.81
CA TRP A 131 -23.62 36.59 -5.98
C TRP A 131 -24.34 37.87 -6.41
N TYR A 132 -25.68 37.84 -6.52
CA TYR A 132 -26.47 39.01 -6.91
C TYR A 132 -26.31 40.16 -5.91
N LYS A 133 -26.29 39.87 -4.62
CA LYS A 133 -26.20 40.88 -3.56
C LYS A 133 -24.79 41.45 -3.40
N ASN A 134 -23.77 40.59 -3.39
CA ASN A 134 -22.42 40.99 -2.96
C ASN A 134 -21.46 41.24 -4.12
N ARG A 135 -21.77 40.76 -5.32
CA ARG A 135 -20.92 40.87 -6.52
C ARG A 135 -21.59 41.60 -7.67
N GLY A 136 -22.89 41.90 -7.55
CA GLY A 136 -23.65 42.70 -8.52
C GLY A 136 -23.32 44.19 -8.44
N PHE A 137 -23.40 44.87 -9.59
CA PHE A 137 -23.38 46.31 -9.71
C PHE A 137 -24.07 46.76 -11.01
N VAL A 138 -24.39 48.05 -11.08
CA VAL A 138 -25.04 48.66 -12.23
C VAL A 138 -23.99 49.18 -13.21
N TYR A 139 -24.02 48.68 -14.45
CA TYR A 139 -23.18 49.15 -15.56
C TYR A 139 -24.02 49.93 -16.56
N LYS A 140 -23.44 50.95 -17.18
CA LYS A 140 -24.07 51.69 -18.29
C LYS A 140 -23.25 51.44 -19.54
N ASP A 141 -23.90 50.89 -20.57
CA ASP A 141 -23.25 50.63 -21.85
C ASP A 141 -23.00 51.93 -22.64
N GLU A 142 -22.43 51.79 -23.84
CA GLU A 142 -22.13 52.92 -24.72
C GLU A 142 -23.37 53.68 -25.20
N ASN A 143 -24.53 53.02 -25.20
CA ASN A 143 -25.83 53.57 -25.58
C ASN A 143 -26.60 54.17 -24.39
N GLY A 144 -26.04 54.12 -23.18
CA GLY A 144 -26.69 54.56 -21.95
C GLY A 144 -27.70 53.57 -21.37
N LYS A 145 -27.82 52.37 -21.95
CA LYS A 145 -28.63 51.27 -21.41
C LYS A 145 -28.02 50.82 -20.09
N THR A 146 -28.88 50.66 -19.09
CA THR A 146 -28.48 50.24 -17.75
C THR A 146 -28.58 48.73 -17.63
N LEU A 147 -27.45 48.08 -17.36
CA LEU A 147 -27.27 46.63 -17.29
C LEU A 147 -26.89 46.22 -15.85
N GLN A 148 -27.32 45.03 -15.43
CA GLN A 148 -26.96 44.48 -14.12
C GLN A 148 -25.86 43.43 -14.29
N LEU A 149 -24.63 43.81 -13.97
CA LEU A 149 -23.45 42.98 -14.17
C LEU A 149 -22.82 42.56 -12.85
N HIS A 150 -21.96 41.54 -12.90
CA HIS A 150 -21.30 40.98 -11.73
C HIS A 150 -19.78 41.01 -11.89
N GLN A 151 -19.06 41.09 -10.79
CA GLN A 151 -17.59 41.10 -10.82
C GLN A 151 -17.02 40.32 -9.64
N TYR A 152 -15.91 39.62 -9.86
CA TYR A 152 -15.10 39.07 -8.76
C TYR A 152 -14.52 40.24 -7.96
N ARG A 153 -15.04 40.43 -6.74
CA ARG A 153 -14.78 41.63 -5.95
C ARG A 153 -14.83 41.31 -4.48
N VAL A 154 -13.64 41.13 -3.91
CA VAL A 154 -13.43 40.89 -2.49
C VAL A 154 -12.74 42.11 -1.89
N ASP A 155 -13.34 42.66 -0.83
CA ASP A 155 -12.75 43.74 -0.05
C ASP A 155 -12.00 43.13 1.14
N THR A 156 -10.70 43.35 1.20
CA THR A 156 -9.84 42.97 2.33
C THR A 156 -8.76 44.02 2.56
N ASP A 157 -8.41 44.22 3.82
CA ASP A 157 -7.30 45.07 4.26
C ASP A 157 -6.09 44.26 4.72
N LEU A 158 -6.14 42.93 4.57
CA LEU A 158 -5.09 42.01 4.97
C LEU A 158 -4.63 41.12 3.80
N PRO A 159 -3.34 40.75 3.77
CA PRO A 159 -2.83 39.67 2.93
C PRO A 159 -3.56 38.34 3.18
N ARG A 160 -3.54 37.43 2.20
CA ARG A 160 -4.07 36.07 2.34
C ARG A 160 -3.35 35.32 3.46
N ALA A 161 -4.09 34.54 4.25
CA ALA A 161 -3.50 33.75 5.33
C ALA A 161 -2.61 32.62 4.78
N GLU A 162 -2.98 32.05 3.64
CA GLU A 162 -2.30 30.91 3.00
C GLU A 162 -1.07 31.28 2.17
N SER A 163 -0.90 32.57 1.82
CA SER A 163 0.21 33.11 1.02
C SER A 163 0.65 34.48 1.57
N TYR A 164 0.73 34.59 2.90
CA TYR A 164 0.92 35.88 3.59
C TYR A 164 2.22 36.58 3.20
N THR A 165 3.31 35.81 3.07
CA THR A 165 4.64 36.33 2.74
C THR A 165 4.70 36.84 1.30
N GLU A 166 4.10 36.10 0.37
CA GLU A 166 4.05 36.38 -1.06
C GLU A 166 3.22 37.64 -1.34
N ASP A 167 2.06 37.76 -0.66
CA ASP A 167 1.18 38.92 -0.77
C ASP A 167 1.81 40.20 -0.19
N LEU A 168 2.57 40.06 0.92
CA LEU A 168 3.36 41.17 1.46
C LEU A 168 4.47 41.59 0.49
N ALA A 169 5.18 40.64 -0.11
CA ALA A 169 6.23 40.92 -1.08
C ALA A 169 5.68 41.60 -2.34
N SER A 170 4.49 41.18 -2.80
CA SER A 170 3.81 41.75 -3.95
C SER A 170 3.41 43.22 -3.74
N ALA A 171 3.11 43.61 -2.50
CA ALA A 171 2.77 44.99 -2.13
C ALA A 171 3.97 45.81 -1.58
N SER A 172 5.18 45.24 -1.51
CA SER A 172 6.32 45.83 -0.79
C SER A 172 6.81 47.19 -1.33
N LEU A 173 6.63 47.46 -2.62
CA LEU A 173 7.03 48.72 -3.27
C LEU A 173 5.92 49.78 -3.27
N GLU A 174 4.74 49.45 -2.75
CA GLU A 174 3.66 50.41 -2.59
C GLU A 174 3.79 51.09 -1.22
N PHE A 175 4.05 52.40 -1.24
CA PHE A 175 4.32 53.17 -0.02
C PHE A 175 3.04 53.63 0.67
N THR A 176 1.90 53.62 -0.02
CA THR A 176 0.61 54.04 0.54
C THR A 176 -0.17 52.84 1.09
N GLU A 177 -0.73 52.98 2.30
CA GLU A 177 -1.59 51.95 2.88
C GLU A 177 -2.82 51.67 2.01
N ALA A 178 -3.37 52.69 1.36
CA ALA A 178 -4.48 52.52 0.42
C ALA A 178 -4.09 51.67 -0.80
N GLY A 179 -2.90 51.90 -1.37
CA GLY A 179 -2.39 51.12 -2.49
C GLY A 179 -2.12 49.66 -2.10
N LYS A 180 -1.57 49.40 -0.91
CA LYS A 180 -1.36 48.03 -0.42
C LYS A 180 -2.67 47.27 -0.27
N LYS A 181 -3.66 47.90 0.38
CA LYS A 181 -5.02 47.32 0.54
C LYS A 181 -5.70 47.05 -0.79
N ARG A 182 -5.52 47.94 -1.77
CA ARG A 182 -5.99 47.73 -3.15
C ARG A 182 -5.36 46.46 -3.74
N ILE A 183 -4.03 46.33 -3.72
CA ILE A 183 -3.30 45.17 -4.26
C ILE A 183 -3.79 43.88 -3.58
N TRP A 184 -3.88 43.83 -2.25
CA TRP A 184 -4.38 42.66 -1.53
C TRP A 184 -5.82 42.30 -1.92
N SER A 185 -6.71 43.29 -2.03
CA SER A 185 -8.08 43.07 -2.49
C SER A 185 -8.14 42.53 -3.93
N ASP A 186 -7.32 43.04 -4.83
CA ASP A 186 -7.24 42.57 -6.22
C ASP A 186 -6.69 41.14 -6.31
N ILE A 187 -5.66 40.79 -5.53
CA ILE A 187 -5.13 39.43 -5.40
C ILE A 187 -6.21 38.45 -4.93
N VAL A 188 -6.92 38.78 -3.86
CA VAL A 188 -7.98 37.91 -3.31
C VAL A 188 -9.16 37.79 -4.28
N SER A 189 -9.47 38.86 -5.02
CA SER A 189 -10.48 38.85 -6.08
C SER A 189 -10.07 37.97 -7.27
N ALA A 190 -8.78 37.92 -7.61
CA ALA A 190 -8.26 37.02 -8.64
C ALA A 190 -8.44 35.55 -8.23
N CYS A 191 -8.15 35.20 -6.97
CA CYS A 191 -8.41 33.86 -6.44
C CYS A 191 -9.89 33.47 -6.49
N GLU A 192 -10.81 34.42 -6.25
CA GLU A 192 -12.26 34.19 -6.36
C GLU A 192 -12.70 33.84 -7.79
N SER A 193 -11.93 34.21 -8.81
CA SER A 193 -12.24 33.90 -10.21
C SER A 193 -11.98 32.44 -10.61
N GLY A 194 -11.18 31.71 -9.83
CA GLY A 194 -10.66 30.39 -10.21
C GLY A 194 -9.52 30.43 -11.24
N ILE A 195 -9.22 31.59 -11.84
CA ILE A 195 -8.09 31.80 -12.78
C ILE A 195 -7.16 32.83 -12.13
N ASP A 196 -6.46 32.44 -11.07
CA ASP A 196 -5.62 33.34 -10.28
C ASP A 196 -4.24 33.60 -10.90
N PHE A 197 -3.90 34.89 -11.05
CA PHE A 197 -2.60 35.37 -11.53
C PHE A 197 -2.32 35.05 -13.01
N GLY A 198 -2.40 36.11 -13.81
CA GLY A 198 -2.15 36.09 -15.24
C GLY A 198 -2.46 37.46 -15.86
N THR A 199 -1.98 37.67 -17.07
CA THR A 199 -2.12 38.93 -17.81
C THR A 199 -3.56 39.43 -17.95
N ARG A 200 -4.55 38.53 -17.84
CA ARG A 200 -5.99 38.87 -17.80
C ARG A 200 -6.33 39.92 -16.76
N TRP A 201 -5.64 39.89 -15.61
CA TRP A 201 -5.94 40.75 -14.46
C TRP A 201 -4.96 41.91 -14.29
N PHE A 202 -3.95 42.00 -15.15
CA PHE A 202 -2.85 42.93 -14.99
C PHE A 202 -3.08 44.21 -15.79
N ARG A 203 -2.27 45.23 -15.52
CA ARG A 203 -2.19 46.38 -16.44
C ARG A 203 -1.62 45.92 -17.77
N ARG A 204 -1.99 46.59 -18.86
CA ARG A 204 -1.44 46.29 -20.20
C ARG A 204 -0.23 47.16 -20.54
N ASP A 205 -0.12 48.30 -19.89
CA ASP A 205 0.84 49.35 -20.12
C ASP A 205 1.89 49.44 -19.01
N GLY A 206 3.08 49.93 -19.37
CA GLY A 206 4.20 50.15 -18.44
C GLY A 206 5.01 48.90 -18.08
N ASP A 207 6.11 49.11 -17.35
CA ASP A 207 7.13 48.10 -17.08
C ASP A 207 6.65 46.94 -16.18
N LEU A 208 5.48 47.08 -15.54
CA LEU A 208 4.92 46.11 -14.60
C LEU A 208 3.75 45.27 -15.17
N ASN A 209 3.40 45.45 -16.45
CA ASN A 209 2.22 44.88 -17.13
C ASN A 209 2.13 43.34 -17.19
N LYS A 210 3.16 42.63 -16.72
CA LYS A 210 3.21 41.17 -16.64
C LYS A 210 3.47 40.65 -15.23
N THR A 211 3.25 41.48 -14.21
CA THR A 211 3.53 41.14 -12.83
C THR A 211 2.31 41.32 -11.95
N VAL A 212 2.18 40.47 -10.92
CA VAL A 212 1.15 40.56 -9.87
C VAL A 212 1.09 41.95 -9.23
N ARG A 213 2.17 42.74 -9.25
CA ARG A 213 2.18 44.12 -8.72
C ARG A 213 1.19 45.05 -9.43
N SER A 214 0.94 44.78 -10.71
CA SER A 214 0.00 45.55 -11.54
C SER A 214 -1.43 44.99 -11.53
N ILE A 215 -1.71 43.99 -10.66
CA ILE A 215 -3.01 43.36 -10.60
C ILE A 215 -4.12 44.36 -10.25
N ARG A 216 -5.25 44.20 -10.94
CA ARG A 216 -6.40 45.09 -10.91
C ARG A 216 -7.69 44.33 -11.22
N THR A 217 -7.83 43.11 -10.69
CA THR A 217 -8.99 42.24 -10.96
C THR A 217 -10.33 42.92 -10.74
N ARG A 218 -10.45 43.79 -9.73
CA ARG A 218 -11.66 44.57 -9.45
C ARG A 218 -11.96 45.67 -10.47
N ARG A 219 -11.12 45.84 -11.48
CA ARG A 219 -11.33 46.74 -12.63
C ARG A 219 -11.73 45.99 -13.89
N ILE A 220 -11.73 44.66 -13.87
CA ILE A 220 -12.14 43.82 -15.01
C ILE A 220 -13.51 43.21 -14.71
N VAL A 221 -14.49 43.42 -15.58
CA VAL A 221 -15.80 42.75 -15.53
C VAL A 221 -15.69 41.51 -16.42
N PRO A 222 -15.75 40.31 -15.86
CA PRO A 222 -15.42 39.12 -16.60
C PRO A 222 -16.67 38.48 -17.23
N VAL A 223 -16.53 38.02 -18.48
CA VAL A 223 -17.64 37.42 -19.24
C VAL A 223 -18.05 36.05 -18.71
N ASP A 224 -17.10 35.28 -18.18
CA ASP A 224 -17.34 33.93 -17.63
C ASP A 224 -18.29 33.97 -16.43
N LEU A 225 -18.12 34.91 -15.50
CA LEU A 225 -19.04 35.05 -14.36
C LEU A 225 -20.47 35.33 -14.81
N GLN A 226 -20.66 36.20 -15.81
CA GLN A 226 -22.00 36.46 -16.34
C GLN A 226 -22.60 35.20 -16.95
N ALA A 227 -21.80 34.46 -17.72
CA ALA A 227 -22.23 33.24 -18.37
C ALA A 227 -22.59 32.14 -17.36
N ILE A 228 -21.84 31.99 -16.27
CA ILE A 228 -22.11 31.03 -15.19
C ILE A 228 -23.43 31.36 -14.50
N LEU A 229 -23.66 32.63 -14.14
CA LEU A 229 -24.91 33.06 -13.50
C LEU A 229 -26.11 32.91 -14.42
N CYS A 230 -25.96 33.31 -15.70
CA CYS A 230 -26.96 33.10 -16.74
C CYS A 230 -27.30 31.60 -16.93
N GLY A 231 -26.29 30.74 -17.04
CA GLY A 231 -26.47 29.30 -17.19
C GLY A 231 -27.09 28.65 -15.96
N SER A 232 -26.79 29.16 -14.77
CA SER A 232 -27.39 28.71 -13.52
C SER A 232 -28.90 29.00 -13.47
N GLU A 233 -29.32 30.18 -13.92
CA GLU A 233 -30.75 30.53 -14.04
C GLU A 233 -31.46 29.61 -15.05
N ALA A 234 -30.82 29.27 -16.17
CA ALA A 234 -31.36 28.31 -17.14
C ALA A 234 -31.55 26.91 -16.53
N VAL A 235 -30.58 26.46 -15.72
CA VAL A 235 -30.64 25.16 -15.07
C VAL A 235 -31.64 25.12 -13.93
N LEU A 236 -31.76 26.18 -13.11
CA LEU A 236 -32.80 26.28 -12.10
C LEU A 236 -34.20 26.20 -12.72
N SER A 237 -34.44 26.89 -13.82
CA SER A 237 -35.69 26.76 -14.60
C SER A 237 -35.99 25.31 -14.97
N ARG A 238 -34.98 24.56 -15.48
CA ARG A 238 -35.12 23.13 -15.81
C ARG A 238 -35.38 22.26 -14.58
N LEU A 239 -34.69 22.53 -13.47
CA LEU A 239 -34.83 21.77 -12.22
C LEU A 239 -36.22 21.95 -11.58
N TYR A 240 -36.76 23.17 -11.57
CA TYR A 240 -38.12 23.41 -11.08
C TYR A 240 -39.18 22.76 -11.97
N ASN A 241 -39.01 22.79 -13.30
CA ASN A 241 -39.86 22.05 -14.23
C ASN A 241 -39.87 20.54 -13.94
N VAL A 242 -38.71 19.95 -13.62
CA VAL A 242 -38.60 18.52 -13.25
C VAL A 242 -39.40 18.17 -11.98
N LEU A 243 -39.52 19.11 -11.05
CA LEU A 243 -40.32 18.95 -9.83
C LEU A 243 -41.79 19.36 -10.00
N GLY A 244 -42.17 19.90 -11.16
CA GLY A 244 -43.54 20.32 -11.45
C GLY A 244 -43.90 21.73 -10.97
N ASP A 245 -42.93 22.52 -10.50
CA ASP A 245 -43.16 23.91 -10.11
C ASP A 245 -42.97 24.84 -11.32
N GLN A 246 -44.05 25.03 -12.08
CA GLN A 246 -44.06 25.89 -13.26
C GLN A 246 -43.87 27.37 -12.93
N THR A 247 -44.31 27.81 -11.74
CA THR A 247 -44.24 29.22 -11.36
C THR A 247 -42.79 29.63 -11.15
N MET A 248 -42.03 28.86 -10.36
CA MET A 248 -40.61 29.12 -10.15
C MET A 248 -39.81 28.90 -11.44
N ALA A 249 -40.15 27.89 -12.23
CA ALA A 249 -39.51 27.68 -13.52
C ALA A 249 -39.61 28.91 -14.44
N GLU A 250 -40.79 29.53 -14.54
CA GLU A 250 -40.99 30.76 -15.33
C GLU A 250 -40.20 31.96 -14.78
N VAL A 251 -40.09 32.10 -13.46
CA VAL A 251 -39.29 33.16 -12.82
C VAL A 251 -37.83 33.07 -13.26
N HIS A 252 -37.23 31.89 -13.13
CA HIS A 252 -35.85 31.64 -13.53
C HIS A 252 -35.66 31.75 -15.05
N GLN A 253 -36.65 31.32 -15.84
CA GLN A 253 -36.62 31.48 -17.31
C GLN A 253 -36.58 32.95 -17.75
N LYS A 254 -37.35 33.83 -17.09
CA LYS A 254 -37.33 35.28 -17.37
C LYS A 254 -35.98 35.91 -17.03
N LYS A 255 -35.39 35.52 -15.89
CA LYS A 255 -34.04 35.99 -15.49
C LYS A 255 -32.98 35.54 -16.48
N TYR A 256 -33.02 34.27 -16.89
CA TYR A 256 -32.12 33.72 -17.90
C TYR A 256 -32.17 34.54 -19.20
N GLN A 257 -33.36 34.85 -19.72
CA GLN A 257 -33.45 35.65 -20.95
C GLN A 257 -32.93 37.07 -20.79
N ARG A 258 -33.26 37.73 -19.68
CA ARG A 258 -32.69 39.05 -19.39
C ARG A 258 -31.16 39.02 -19.32
N MET A 259 -30.58 38.03 -18.65
CA MET A 259 -29.13 37.89 -18.55
C MET A 259 -28.46 37.59 -19.89
N LYS A 260 -29.13 36.89 -20.81
CA LYS A 260 -28.61 36.73 -22.18
C LYS A 260 -28.54 38.03 -22.94
N GLU A 261 -29.58 38.85 -22.84
CA GLU A 261 -29.62 40.17 -23.47
C GLU A 261 -28.51 41.06 -22.89
N ASP A 262 -28.42 41.14 -21.55
CA ASP A 262 -27.39 41.93 -20.87
C ASP A 262 -25.97 41.46 -21.24
N LEU A 263 -25.75 40.14 -21.33
CA LEU A 263 -24.46 39.55 -21.74
C LEU A 263 -24.13 39.87 -23.20
N HIS A 264 -25.12 39.79 -24.10
CA HIS A 264 -24.93 40.14 -25.51
C HIS A 264 -24.57 41.62 -25.66
N ASP A 265 -25.36 42.51 -25.07
CA ASP A 265 -25.19 43.96 -25.22
C ASP A 265 -23.87 44.46 -24.64
N ALA A 266 -23.45 43.93 -23.49
CA ALA A 266 -22.22 44.35 -22.83
C ALA A 266 -20.96 43.74 -23.45
N PHE A 267 -20.94 42.42 -23.75
CA PHE A 267 -19.69 41.70 -23.99
C PHE A 267 -19.48 41.31 -25.46
N TRP A 268 -20.52 41.23 -26.28
CA TRP A 268 -20.39 40.78 -27.67
C TRP A 268 -19.67 41.81 -28.54
N ASP A 269 -18.62 41.39 -29.22
CA ASP A 269 -17.95 42.16 -30.25
C ASP A 269 -18.46 41.81 -31.65
N PRO A 270 -19.00 42.78 -32.40
CA PRO A 270 -19.55 42.52 -33.72
C PRO A 270 -18.49 42.37 -34.82
N ILE A 271 -17.21 42.70 -34.58
CA ILE A 271 -16.14 42.55 -35.57
C ILE A 271 -15.60 41.13 -35.48
N ASP A 272 -15.11 40.75 -34.31
CA ASP A 272 -14.48 39.44 -34.06
C ASP A 272 -15.50 38.32 -33.86
N LYS A 273 -16.79 38.66 -33.66
CA LYS A 273 -17.88 37.71 -33.37
C LYS A 273 -17.58 36.85 -32.13
N MET A 274 -17.05 37.50 -31.10
CA MET A 274 -16.61 36.89 -29.85
C MET A 274 -17.09 37.73 -28.66
N TRP A 275 -17.12 37.18 -27.45
CA TRP A 275 -17.35 37.97 -26.24
C TRP A 275 -16.03 38.33 -25.55
N TYR A 276 -15.88 39.58 -25.12
CA TYR A 276 -14.68 40.05 -24.44
C TYR A 276 -15.00 40.61 -23.05
N ASP A 277 -14.08 40.41 -22.10
CA ASP A 277 -14.14 41.06 -20.80
C ASP A 277 -14.18 42.58 -20.94
N ILE A 278 -14.82 43.28 -19.99
CA ILE A 278 -14.84 44.75 -19.98
C ILE A 278 -13.78 45.24 -19.00
N ASP A 279 -12.90 46.10 -19.48
CA ASP A 279 -11.93 46.82 -18.69
C ASP A 279 -12.52 48.18 -18.28
N LEU A 280 -12.73 48.39 -16.98
CA LEU A 280 -13.37 49.61 -16.43
C LEU A 280 -12.44 50.83 -16.36
N ASP A 281 -11.13 50.67 -16.57
CA ASP A 281 -10.21 51.81 -16.57
C ASP A 281 -10.17 52.54 -17.92
N GLU A 282 -10.59 51.84 -18.98
CA GLU A 282 -10.65 52.39 -20.32
C GLU A 282 -11.77 53.42 -20.49
N ARG A 283 -11.67 54.25 -21.54
CA ARG A 283 -12.70 55.23 -21.95
C ARG A 283 -13.10 56.21 -20.84
N ASP A 284 -12.11 56.81 -20.18
CA ASP A 284 -12.29 57.74 -19.04
C ASP A 284 -13.05 57.11 -17.86
N GLY A 285 -12.86 55.81 -17.63
CA GLY A 285 -13.53 55.08 -16.55
C GLY A 285 -14.95 54.60 -16.89
N ARG A 286 -15.42 54.79 -18.14
CA ARG A 286 -16.71 54.25 -18.64
C ARG A 286 -16.61 52.78 -19.05
N GLY A 287 -15.38 52.29 -19.20
CA GLY A 287 -15.04 50.94 -19.57
C GLY A 287 -15.16 50.63 -21.05
N ALA A 288 -14.33 49.70 -21.52
CA ALA A 288 -14.29 49.23 -22.90
C ALA A 288 -13.97 47.73 -22.96
N LYS A 289 -14.32 47.07 -24.07
CA LYS A 289 -14.03 45.65 -24.29
C LYS A 289 -12.52 45.43 -24.43
N SER A 290 -12.02 44.39 -23.78
CA SER A 290 -10.66 43.88 -23.85
C SER A 290 -10.44 43.11 -25.15
N PRO A 291 -9.68 43.60 -26.15
CA PRO A 291 -9.51 42.90 -27.43
C PRO A 291 -8.54 41.70 -27.35
N THR A 292 -8.42 41.08 -26.17
CA THR A 292 -7.53 39.94 -25.93
C THR A 292 -8.35 38.67 -25.80
N PHE A 293 -7.98 37.67 -26.58
CA PHE A 293 -8.55 36.34 -26.48
C PHE A 293 -8.11 35.61 -25.21
N TYR A 294 -9.09 35.15 -24.45
CA TYR A 294 -8.97 34.17 -23.37
C TYR A 294 -9.99 33.05 -23.60
N PRO A 295 -9.69 31.78 -23.25
CA PRO A 295 -10.66 30.70 -23.41
C PRO A 295 -12.00 30.93 -22.66
N SER A 296 -11.97 31.72 -21.57
CA SER A 296 -13.16 32.16 -20.83
C SER A 296 -14.15 32.97 -21.68
N ASN A 297 -13.71 33.58 -22.79
CA ASN A 297 -14.57 34.23 -23.78
C ASN A 297 -15.64 33.30 -24.38
N LEU A 298 -15.39 31.98 -24.38
CA LEU A 298 -16.32 30.97 -24.88
C LEU A 298 -17.29 30.45 -23.81
N ALA A 299 -17.20 30.94 -22.56
CA ALA A 299 -18.12 30.57 -21.49
C ALA A 299 -19.61 30.78 -21.86
N PRO A 300 -20.03 31.86 -22.56
CA PRO A 300 -21.42 32.01 -23.00
C PRO A 300 -21.88 30.89 -23.92
N LEU A 301 -21.00 30.36 -24.78
CA LEU A 301 -21.31 29.23 -25.65
C LEU A 301 -21.43 27.92 -24.85
N TYR A 302 -20.54 27.71 -23.87
CA TYR A 302 -20.55 26.54 -22.97
C TYR A 302 -21.81 26.48 -22.10
N PHE A 303 -22.19 27.61 -21.51
CA PHE A 303 -23.34 27.74 -20.60
C PHE A 303 -24.67 28.01 -21.31
N ASP A 304 -24.70 27.97 -22.64
CA ASP A 304 -25.91 28.16 -23.46
C ASP A 304 -26.53 29.57 -23.31
N CYS A 305 -25.70 30.58 -23.09
CA CYS A 305 -26.06 31.99 -22.92
C CYS A 305 -25.86 32.80 -24.20
N VAL A 306 -26.34 32.25 -25.32
CA VAL A 306 -26.26 32.89 -26.64
C VAL A 306 -27.64 33.43 -27.03
N LEU A 307 -27.70 34.73 -27.37
CA LEU A 307 -28.92 35.40 -27.85
C LEU A 307 -29.18 35.11 -29.34
N ASN A 308 -28.12 35.12 -30.15
CA ASN A 308 -28.16 34.84 -31.58
C ASN A 308 -28.24 33.33 -31.87
N ASP A 309 -28.36 32.97 -33.16
CA ASP A 309 -28.31 31.57 -33.59
C ASP A 309 -27.01 30.90 -33.13
N LYS A 310 -27.16 29.94 -32.21
CA LYS A 310 -26.07 29.23 -31.57
C LYS A 310 -25.17 28.49 -32.56
N LYS A 311 -25.75 27.89 -33.61
CA LYS A 311 -24.97 27.17 -34.64
C LYS A 311 -24.09 28.16 -35.41
N LYS A 312 -24.68 29.28 -35.84
CA LYS A 312 -23.96 30.33 -36.55
C LYS A 312 -22.83 30.93 -35.70
N VAL A 313 -23.10 31.22 -34.43
CA VAL A 313 -22.08 31.74 -33.50
C VAL A 313 -20.97 30.71 -33.27
N GLY A 314 -21.32 29.42 -33.07
CA GLY A 314 -20.34 28.34 -32.96
C GLY A 314 -19.42 28.25 -34.18
N GLN A 315 -19.98 28.33 -35.39
CA GLN A 315 -19.23 28.34 -36.64
C GLN A 315 -18.28 29.55 -36.73
N GLN A 316 -18.74 30.74 -36.37
CA GLN A 316 -17.94 31.97 -36.40
C GLN A 316 -16.75 31.89 -35.44
N ILE A 317 -16.98 31.42 -34.22
CA ILE A 317 -15.94 31.24 -33.22
C ILE A 317 -14.93 30.17 -33.67
N ALA A 318 -15.41 29.06 -34.25
CA ALA A 318 -14.53 28.02 -34.78
C ALA A 318 -13.60 28.56 -35.88
N LYS A 319 -14.10 29.43 -36.76
CA LYS A 319 -13.28 30.12 -37.78
C LYS A 319 -12.25 31.04 -37.14
N TYR A 320 -12.66 31.86 -36.17
CA TYR A 320 -11.74 32.72 -35.44
C TYR A 320 -10.59 31.93 -34.80
N LEU A 321 -10.88 30.79 -34.16
CA LEU A 321 -9.87 29.94 -33.53
C LEU A 321 -8.89 29.33 -34.55
N GLU A 322 -9.37 28.98 -35.74
CA GLU A 322 -8.53 28.43 -36.82
C GLU A 322 -7.68 29.52 -37.49
N GLU A 323 -8.28 30.66 -37.85
CA GLU A 323 -7.60 31.79 -38.50
C GLU A 323 -6.50 32.39 -37.62
N ASN A 324 -6.71 32.42 -36.30
CA ASN A 324 -5.71 32.89 -35.33
C ASN A 324 -4.74 31.79 -34.87
N GLY A 325 -4.82 30.58 -35.43
CA GLY A 325 -3.91 29.47 -35.12
C GLY A 325 -4.07 28.86 -33.71
N ILE A 326 -5.12 29.24 -32.98
CA ILE A 326 -5.39 28.80 -31.60
C ILE A 326 -5.78 27.33 -31.58
N SER A 327 -6.65 26.88 -32.50
CA SER A 327 -7.07 25.47 -32.60
C SER A 327 -6.01 24.55 -33.22
N SER A 328 -4.92 25.12 -33.73
CA SER A 328 -3.81 24.38 -34.36
C SER A 328 -2.64 24.13 -33.41
N MET A 329 -2.74 24.54 -32.14
CA MET A 329 -1.73 24.24 -31.14
C MET A 329 -1.67 22.73 -30.83
N PRO A 330 -0.46 22.15 -30.71
CA PRO A 330 -0.26 20.70 -30.75
C PRO A 330 -0.83 19.94 -29.54
N TYR A 331 -0.90 20.57 -28.37
CA TYR A 331 -1.32 19.89 -27.13
C TYR A 331 -2.51 20.58 -26.45
N GLY A 332 -3.39 21.19 -27.24
CA GLY A 332 -4.58 21.92 -26.79
C GLY A 332 -4.39 23.43 -26.80
N ILE A 333 -5.35 24.17 -26.23
CA ILE A 333 -5.35 25.63 -26.22
C ILE A 333 -4.68 26.21 -24.97
N PRO A 334 -3.99 27.36 -25.08
CA PRO A 334 -3.35 28.01 -23.94
C PRO A 334 -4.39 28.79 -23.13
N SER A 335 -4.09 29.05 -21.87
CA SER A 335 -4.98 29.83 -20.99
C SER A 335 -5.00 31.33 -21.31
N SER A 336 -4.01 31.82 -22.04
CA SER A 336 -3.86 33.19 -22.53
C SER A 336 -3.02 33.16 -23.81
N MET A 337 -3.14 34.17 -24.67
CA MET A 337 -2.23 34.35 -25.81
C MET A 337 -0.94 35.08 -25.45
N HIS A 338 -0.88 35.71 -24.26
CA HIS A 338 0.30 36.42 -23.78
C HIS A 338 1.24 35.48 -23.03
N ALA A 339 2.55 35.63 -23.28
CA ALA A 339 3.59 34.92 -22.55
C ALA A 339 4.06 35.73 -21.32
N SER A 340 4.06 35.08 -20.16
CA SER A 340 4.55 35.59 -18.88
C SER A 340 5.03 34.41 -18.00
N ASP A 341 5.60 34.70 -16.83
CA ASP A 341 5.99 33.68 -15.84
C ASP A 341 4.83 33.27 -14.89
N GLU A 342 3.63 33.79 -15.14
CA GLU A 342 2.45 33.55 -14.31
C GLU A 342 1.77 32.20 -14.61
N GLN A 343 0.91 31.77 -13.68
CA GLN A 343 0.33 30.43 -13.68
C GLN A 343 -0.57 30.17 -14.90
N TRP A 344 -1.39 31.14 -15.31
CA TRP A 344 -2.40 30.96 -16.35
C TRP A 344 -2.12 31.74 -17.64
N ASP A 345 -0.84 31.94 -17.96
CA ASP A 345 -0.39 32.52 -19.22
C ASP A 345 0.34 31.52 -20.12
N ARG A 346 0.50 31.86 -21.41
CA ARG A 346 1.25 31.05 -22.38
C ARG A 346 2.69 30.84 -21.86
N PRO A 347 3.26 29.61 -21.90
CA PRO A 347 2.88 28.44 -22.69
C PRO A 347 1.90 27.46 -22.01
N ASN A 348 1.32 27.83 -20.87
CA ASN A 348 0.49 26.92 -20.09
C ASN A 348 -0.92 26.80 -20.68
N GLY A 349 -1.42 25.58 -20.72
CA GLY A 349 -2.83 25.25 -20.85
C GLY A 349 -3.25 24.29 -19.75
N TRP A 350 -4.54 24.29 -19.45
CA TRP A 350 -5.10 23.50 -18.37
C TRP A 350 -6.48 22.96 -18.74
N ALA A 351 -6.89 21.92 -18.02
CA ALA A 351 -8.04 21.10 -18.39
C ALA A 351 -9.38 21.87 -18.41
N PRO A 352 -9.70 22.73 -17.42
CA PRO A 352 -10.95 23.50 -17.41
C PRO A 352 -11.20 24.36 -18.65
N HIS A 353 -10.20 25.13 -19.11
CA HIS A 353 -10.34 25.97 -20.31
C HIS A 353 -10.49 25.14 -21.58
N ASN A 354 -9.66 24.09 -21.74
CA ASN A 354 -9.77 23.20 -22.88
C ASN A 354 -11.15 22.55 -22.94
N HIS A 355 -11.65 22.05 -21.81
CA HIS A 355 -12.99 21.47 -21.72
C HIS A 355 -14.09 22.48 -22.08
N MET A 356 -14.03 23.70 -21.53
CA MET A 356 -15.02 24.73 -21.79
C MET A 356 -15.12 25.10 -23.28
N VAL A 357 -13.98 25.22 -23.96
CA VAL A 357 -13.93 25.50 -25.40
C VAL A 357 -14.44 24.30 -26.21
N ILE A 358 -13.95 23.09 -25.93
CA ILE A 358 -14.35 21.88 -26.64
C ILE A 358 -15.87 21.65 -26.54
N GLU A 359 -16.41 21.67 -25.32
CA GLU A 359 -17.83 21.44 -25.10
C GLU A 359 -18.71 22.57 -25.61
N GLY A 360 -18.25 23.83 -25.52
CA GLY A 360 -18.97 24.97 -26.10
C GLY A 360 -19.15 24.80 -27.60
N LEU A 361 -18.06 24.53 -28.31
CA LEU A 361 -18.08 24.28 -29.75
C LEU A 361 -18.91 23.04 -30.11
N ARG A 362 -18.75 21.94 -29.37
CA ARG A 362 -19.52 20.69 -29.61
C ARG A 362 -21.02 20.89 -29.45
N LYS A 363 -21.43 21.58 -28.38
CA LYS A 363 -22.85 21.87 -28.06
C LYS A 363 -23.44 22.98 -28.92
N SER A 364 -22.65 23.66 -29.76
CA SER A 364 -23.17 24.62 -30.73
C SER A 364 -24.08 23.95 -31.77
N GLY A 365 -23.79 22.68 -32.10
CA GLY A 365 -24.53 21.90 -33.09
C GLY A 365 -24.18 22.23 -34.55
N ASP A 366 -23.14 23.04 -34.78
CA ASP A 366 -22.56 23.26 -36.10
C ASP A 366 -21.47 22.22 -36.42
N ILE A 367 -21.45 21.71 -37.65
CA ILE A 367 -20.57 20.61 -38.07
C ILE A 367 -19.11 21.06 -38.06
N PHE A 368 -18.82 22.26 -38.57
CA PHE A 368 -17.46 22.78 -38.62
C PHE A 368 -16.93 23.07 -37.20
N ALA A 369 -17.77 23.66 -36.34
CA ALA A 369 -17.45 23.84 -34.93
C ALA A 369 -17.17 22.52 -34.21
N GLN A 370 -17.95 21.46 -34.49
CA GLN A 370 -17.73 20.13 -33.93
C GLN A 370 -16.41 19.50 -34.40
N GLN A 371 -16.02 19.72 -35.66
CA GLN A 371 -14.71 19.26 -36.18
C GLN A 371 -13.55 19.96 -35.46
N ILE A 372 -13.64 21.27 -35.25
CA ILE A 372 -12.64 22.01 -34.47
C ILE A 372 -12.64 21.56 -33.01
N ALA A 373 -13.80 21.32 -32.41
CA ALA A 373 -13.91 20.79 -31.05
C ALA A 373 -13.19 19.44 -30.91
N PHE A 374 -13.43 18.52 -31.85
CA PHE A 374 -12.77 17.21 -31.89
C PHE A 374 -11.25 17.35 -32.07
N LYS A 375 -10.78 18.21 -33.00
CA LYS A 375 -9.35 18.49 -33.21
C LYS A 375 -8.67 18.98 -31.92
N VAL A 376 -9.28 19.93 -31.22
CA VAL A 376 -8.75 20.44 -29.95
C VAL A 376 -8.77 19.36 -28.87
N ALA A 377 -9.82 18.54 -28.82
CA ALA A 377 -9.91 17.42 -27.87
C ALA A 377 -8.83 16.36 -28.12
N GLN A 378 -8.60 15.97 -29.38
CA GLN A 378 -7.54 15.04 -29.78
C GLN A 378 -6.17 15.58 -29.35
N ASN A 379 -5.85 16.83 -29.69
CA ASN A 379 -4.58 17.47 -29.33
C ASN A 379 -4.38 17.51 -27.81
N TRP A 380 -5.40 17.91 -27.05
CA TRP A 380 -5.33 17.96 -25.58
C TRP A 380 -5.11 16.57 -24.97
N ILE A 381 -5.86 15.57 -25.41
CA ILE A 381 -5.74 14.18 -24.92
C ILE A 381 -4.37 13.60 -25.26
N ASP A 382 -3.85 13.85 -26.46
CA ASP A 382 -2.51 13.42 -26.84
C ASP A 382 -1.43 14.07 -25.97
N GLY A 383 -1.53 15.38 -25.73
CA GLY A 383 -0.64 16.11 -24.82
C GLY A 383 -0.61 15.52 -23.41
N VAL A 384 -1.80 15.30 -22.84
CA VAL A 384 -1.93 14.69 -21.50
C VAL A 384 -1.42 13.25 -21.50
N TRP A 385 -1.69 12.48 -22.56
CA TRP A 385 -1.21 11.11 -22.69
C TRP A 385 0.33 11.06 -22.74
N PHE A 386 0.98 11.91 -23.53
CA PHE A 386 2.45 11.91 -23.64
C PHE A 386 3.10 12.17 -22.29
N VAL A 387 2.59 13.16 -21.55
CA VAL A 387 3.05 13.44 -20.18
C VAL A 387 2.75 12.27 -19.24
N PHE A 388 1.58 11.65 -19.33
CA PHE A 388 1.23 10.47 -18.52
C PHE A 388 2.26 9.34 -18.69
N PHE A 389 2.70 9.05 -19.91
CA PHE A 389 3.71 8.02 -20.16
C PHE A 389 5.11 8.45 -19.72
N GLN A 390 5.50 9.68 -20.02
CA GLN A 390 6.82 10.19 -19.66
C GLN A 390 7.04 10.23 -18.14
N TYR A 391 5.97 10.49 -17.37
CA TYR A 391 6.04 10.66 -15.93
C TYR A 391 5.44 9.48 -15.15
N ALA A 392 5.61 8.26 -15.66
CA ALA A 392 5.26 7.01 -14.96
C ALA A 392 3.79 6.94 -14.48
N GLY A 393 2.85 7.35 -15.34
CA GLY A 393 1.42 7.31 -15.06
C GLY A 393 0.89 8.50 -14.23
N LYS A 394 1.65 9.59 -14.14
CA LYS A 394 1.23 10.80 -13.41
C LYS A 394 0.56 11.82 -14.32
N MET A 395 -0.45 12.50 -13.78
CA MET A 395 -1.06 13.68 -14.39
C MET A 395 -0.81 14.90 -13.54
N PHE A 396 -0.99 16.06 -14.14
CA PHE A 396 -0.63 17.33 -13.57
C PHE A 396 -1.78 18.34 -13.66
N GLU A 397 -1.63 19.40 -12.88
CA GLU A 397 -2.52 20.54 -12.84
C GLU A 397 -2.60 21.31 -14.18
N LYS A 398 -1.43 21.51 -14.81
CA LYS A 398 -1.23 22.32 -16.02
C LYS A 398 -0.20 21.69 -16.94
N TYR A 399 -0.35 21.94 -18.23
CA TYR A 399 0.41 21.32 -19.31
C TYR A 399 0.98 22.40 -20.23
N ARG A 400 2.13 22.13 -20.83
CA ARG A 400 2.68 22.98 -21.88
C ARG A 400 1.97 22.67 -23.19
N VAL A 401 1.34 23.67 -23.80
CA VAL A 401 0.52 23.48 -25.02
C VAL A 401 1.24 23.78 -26.34
N GLU A 402 2.47 24.29 -26.26
CA GLU A 402 3.29 24.65 -27.42
C GLU A 402 4.71 24.08 -27.36
N GLY A 403 5.37 23.97 -28.51
CA GLY A 403 6.72 23.41 -28.60
C GLY A 403 6.73 21.91 -28.28
N HIS A 404 7.55 21.52 -27.30
CA HIS A 404 7.59 20.14 -26.81
C HIS A 404 6.53 19.90 -25.73
N TYR A 405 5.85 18.75 -25.80
CA TYR A 405 4.92 18.34 -24.75
C TYR A 405 5.64 18.26 -23.41
N GLY A 406 4.94 18.58 -22.33
CA GLY A 406 5.52 18.57 -21.00
C GLY A 406 4.58 19.14 -19.96
N ILE A 407 5.06 19.12 -18.72
CA ILE A 407 4.39 19.78 -17.60
C ILE A 407 4.42 21.30 -17.77
N GLY A 408 3.36 21.99 -17.36
CA GLY A 408 3.34 23.45 -17.27
C GLY A 408 4.23 23.97 -16.14
N GLY A 409 4.47 25.27 -16.10
CA GLY A 409 5.34 25.94 -15.13
C GLY A 409 4.80 27.27 -14.63
N GLY A 410 5.63 28.07 -13.95
CA GLY A 410 5.27 29.40 -13.44
C GLY A 410 4.33 29.40 -12.24
N GLY A 411 3.96 30.59 -11.77
CA GLY A 411 3.09 30.80 -10.60
C GLY A 411 3.81 30.67 -9.24
N GLU A 412 3.01 30.69 -8.16
CA GLU A 412 3.52 30.77 -6.77
C GLU A 412 4.17 29.46 -6.26
N TYR A 413 3.89 28.32 -6.87
CA TYR A 413 4.38 27.01 -6.43
C TYR A 413 4.66 26.05 -7.58
N THR A 414 5.40 24.98 -7.28
CA THR A 414 5.73 23.93 -8.26
C THR A 414 4.47 23.20 -8.74
N VAL A 415 4.43 22.83 -10.02
CA VAL A 415 3.26 22.13 -10.59
C VAL A 415 2.91 20.85 -9.82
N GLN A 416 1.62 20.64 -9.54
CA GLN A 416 1.14 19.56 -8.69
C GLN A 416 0.75 18.30 -9.48
N GLU A 417 0.98 17.13 -8.89
CA GLU A 417 0.63 15.82 -9.46
C GLU A 417 -0.73 15.29 -8.96
N GLY A 418 -1.35 14.40 -9.74
CA GLY A 418 -2.58 13.70 -9.37
C GLY A 418 -3.81 14.61 -9.34
N PHE A 419 -3.91 15.56 -10.28
CA PHE A 419 -4.89 16.65 -10.23
C PHE A 419 -6.27 16.27 -10.77
N GLY A 420 -7.29 16.37 -9.91
CA GLY A 420 -8.64 15.86 -10.10
C GLY A 420 -9.42 16.49 -11.24
N TRP A 421 -9.22 17.78 -11.55
CA TRP A 421 -9.85 18.39 -12.73
C TRP A 421 -9.32 17.80 -14.04
N THR A 422 -8.04 17.41 -14.09
CA THR A 422 -7.45 16.85 -15.30
C THR A 422 -8.01 15.46 -15.52
N ASN A 423 -8.08 14.66 -14.46
CA ASN A 423 -8.71 13.34 -14.48
C ASN A 423 -10.16 13.45 -14.95
N GLY A 424 -10.92 14.39 -14.37
CA GLY A 424 -12.33 14.56 -14.68
C GLY A 424 -12.59 15.00 -16.12
N VAL A 425 -11.83 15.96 -16.63
CA VAL A 425 -11.93 16.44 -18.01
C VAL A 425 -11.54 15.34 -19.00
N ILE A 426 -10.44 14.62 -18.76
CA ILE A 426 -10.02 13.54 -19.65
C ILE A 426 -11.07 12.44 -19.68
N LEU A 427 -11.60 12.01 -18.54
CA LEU A 427 -12.65 10.99 -18.49
C LEU A 427 -13.91 11.42 -19.25
N ASP A 428 -14.35 12.68 -19.09
CA ASP A 428 -15.51 13.22 -19.79
C ASP A 428 -15.29 13.29 -21.32
N LEU A 429 -14.11 13.73 -21.77
CA LEU A 429 -13.75 13.77 -23.18
C LEU A 429 -13.61 12.37 -23.79
N LEU A 430 -13.05 11.41 -23.05
CA LEU A 430 -12.95 10.01 -23.48
C LEU A 430 -14.33 9.36 -23.62
N MET A 431 -15.26 9.67 -22.71
CA MET A 431 -16.65 9.22 -22.83
C MET A 431 -17.38 9.87 -24.01
N THR A 432 -16.97 11.08 -24.40
CA THR A 432 -17.60 11.85 -25.48
C THR A 432 -17.07 11.46 -26.86
N TYR A 433 -15.74 11.34 -27.03
CA TYR A 433 -15.08 11.15 -28.33
C TYR A 433 -14.39 9.80 -28.48
N GLY A 434 -14.50 8.89 -27.51
CA GLY A 434 -13.73 7.65 -27.46
C GLY A 434 -13.79 6.76 -28.72
N GLU A 435 -14.90 6.78 -29.47
CA GLU A 435 -15.04 6.05 -30.74
C GLU A 435 -14.35 6.75 -31.92
N GLU A 436 -14.20 8.08 -31.87
CA GLU A 436 -13.68 8.91 -32.95
C GLU A 436 -12.18 9.17 -32.84
N LEU A 437 -11.62 9.10 -31.62
CA LEU A 437 -10.20 9.35 -31.35
C LEU A 437 -9.31 8.38 -32.15
N LYS A 438 -8.36 8.93 -32.90
CA LYS A 438 -7.39 8.17 -33.69
C LYS A 438 -6.00 8.46 -33.18
N ARG A 439 -5.11 7.47 -33.19
CA ARG A 439 -3.73 7.67 -32.74
C ARG A 439 -2.74 7.04 -33.69
N GLU A 440 -1.88 7.88 -34.24
CA GLU A 440 -0.70 7.49 -35.01
C GLU A 440 0.53 8.08 -34.29
N GLY A 441 1.40 7.25 -33.69
CA GLY A 441 2.55 7.75 -32.91
C GLY A 441 3.49 6.66 -32.34
N PRO A 442 4.73 7.02 -31.96
CA PRO A 442 5.96 6.24 -32.23
C PRO A 442 6.35 5.19 -31.17
N TYR A 443 5.45 4.82 -30.26
CA TYR A 443 5.75 3.80 -29.25
C TYR A 443 5.32 2.42 -29.76
N PRO A 444 6.18 1.39 -29.67
CA PRO A 444 5.89 0.10 -30.27
C PRO A 444 4.60 -0.45 -29.71
N ASN A 445 3.74 -0.91 -30.63
CA ASN A 445 2.67 -1.84 -30.35
C ASN A 445 3.24 -2.95 -29.43
N TYR A 446 2.95 -2.88 -28.13
CA TYR A 446 2.95 -4.09 -27.33
C TYR A 446 1.97 -5.02 -28.04
N ALA A 447 2.49 -6.11 -28.58
CA ALA A 447 1.79 -6.99 -29.50
C ALA A 447 0.40 -7.37 -28.98
N MET A 448 -0.62 -6.62 -29.42
CA MET A 448 -1.97 -7.16 -29.49
C MET A 448 -2.01 -7.96 -30.78
N SER A 449 -2.04 -9.29 -30.62
CA SER A 449 -2.38 -10.21 -31.69
C SER A 449 -3.62 -9.71 -32.40
N THR A 450 -3.47 -9.52 -33.70
CA THR A 450 -4.51 -9.20 -34.69
C THR A 450 -5.82 -9.91 -34.42
N VAL A 451 -6.87 -9.14 -34.10
CA VAL A 451 -8.23 -9.38 -34.59
C VAL A 451 -8.81 -8.02 -34.94
N ALA A 452 -8.83 -7.71 -36.23
CA ALA A 452 -9.65 -6.65 -36.79
C ALA A 452 -11.13 -7.05 -36.65
N GLY A 453 -11.96 -6.14 -36.12
CA GLY A 453 -13.40 -6.35 -36.03
C GLY A 453 -14.06 -5.44 -35.01
N GLU A 454 -14.62 -4.32 -35.49
CA GLU A 454 -15.72 -3.53 -34.89
C GLU A 454 -15.68 -3.33 -33.36
N PHE A 455 -14.93 -2.32 -32.91
CA PHE A 455 -15.03 -1.81 -31.54
C PHE A 455 -16.19 -0.82 -31.44
N CYS A 456 -17.34 -1.31 -30.95
CA CYS A 456 -18.54 -0.53 -30.67
C CYS A 456 -18.65 -0.26 -29.15
N VAL A 457 -19.11 0.93 -28.73
CA VAL A 457 -19.28 1.41 -27.33
C VAL A 457 -19.92 0.43 -26.34
N ALA A 458 -20.66 -0.57 -26.83
CA ALA A 458 -21.15 -1.68 -26.02
C ALA A 458 -20.01 -2.52 -25.39
N HIS A 459 -18.83 -2.60 -26.03
CA HIS A 459 -17.67 -3.34 -25.53
C HIS A 459 -16.94 -2.61 -24.39
N ILE A 460 -16.95 -1.26 -24.39
CA ILE A 460 -16.45 -0.45 -23.27
C ILE A 460 -17.38 -0.63 -22.06
N LYS A 461 -18.71 -0.60 -22.25
CA LYS A 461 -19.68 -0.87 -21.18
C LYS A 461 -19.61 -2.31 -20.65
N LYS A 462 -19.40 -3.31 -21.52
CA LYS A 462 -19.22 -4.71 -21.11
C LYS A 462 -17.89 -4.95 -20.41
N GLN A 463 -16.81 -4.28 -20.81
CA GLN A 463 -15.52 -4.33 -20.10
C GLN A 463 -15.61 -3.61 -18.74
N ILE A 464 -16.40 -2.55 -18.58
CA ILE A 464 -16.65 -1.89 -17.28
C ILE A 464 -17.32 -2.87 -16.29
N TYR A 465 -18.23 -3.74 -16.75
CA TYR A 465 -18.79 -4.81 -15.92
C TYR A 465 -17.82 -5.99 -15.70
N PHE A 466 -16.92 -6.26 -16.65
CA PHE A 466 -15.90 -7.31 -16.53
C PHE A 466 -14.71 -6.89 -15.64
N TYR A 467 -14.45 -5.59 -15.47
CA TYR A 467 -13.38 -5.02 -14.64
C TYR A 467 -13.67 -5.05 -13.13
N GLN A 468 -14.82 -5.58 -12.70
CA GLN A 468 -14.99 -6.09 -11.34
C GLN A 468 -14.27 -7.43 -11.10
N MET A 469 -13.63 -8.01 -12.12
CA MET A 469 -12.69 -9.12 -11.98
C MET A 469 -11.44 -8.91 -12.86
N ILE A 470 -10.53 -8.03 -12.45
CA ILE A 470 -9.17 -8.05 -13.01
C ILE A 470 -8.47 -9.33 -12.55
N ARG A 471 -8.41 -10.36 -13.40
CA ARG A 471 -7.43 -11.45 -13.26
C ARG A 471 -6.10 -10.98 -13.85
N ARG A 472 -5.32 -10.23 -13.06
CA ARG A 472 -3.91 -9.93 -13.38
C ARG A 472 -3.09 -11.22 -13.30
N LYS A 473 -2.23 -11.45 -14.30
CA LYS A 473 -1.33 -12.60 -14.30
C LYS A 473 -0.21 -12.33 -13.29
N ILE A 474 -0.20 -13.07 -12.19
CA ILE A 474 0.87 -13.03 -11.18
C ILE A 474 2.21 -13.35 -11.86
N ASP A 475 3.25 -12.62 -11.48
CA ASP A 475 4.61 -12.85 -11.98
C ASP A 475 5.02 -14.32 -11.81
N SER A 476 5.48 -14.95 -12.89
CA SER A 476 5.83 -16.36 -12.89
C SER A 476 6.94 -16.71 -11.90
N ARG A 477 7.81 -15.76 -11.54
CA ARG A 477 8.92 -15.97 -10.59
C ARG A 477 8.44 -16.38 -9.20
N ILE A 478 7.30 -15.84 -8.74
CA ILE A 478 6.71 -16.21 -7.44
C ILE A 478 6.30 -17.68 -7.45
N ARG A 479 5.65 -18.10 -8.53
CA ARG A 479 5.22 -19.49 -8.71
C ARG A 479 6.41 -20.44 -8.83
N VAL A 480 7.40 -20.09 -9.65
CA VAL A 480 8.60 -20.91 -9.88
C VAL A 480 9.41 -21.04 -8.58
N LEU A 481 9.54 -19.99 -7.77
CA LEU A 481 10.20 -20.06 -6.46
C LEU A 481 9.50 -21.06 -5.53
N ILE A 482 8.17 -20.98 -5.41
CA ILE A 482 7.39 -21.88 -4.56
C ILE A 482 7.51 -23.34 -5.05
N GLU A 483 7.38 -23.56 -6.36
CA GLU A 483 7.53 -24.90 -6.96
C GLU A 483 8.96 -25.46 -6.74
N ASN A 484 9.99 -24.63 -6.89
CA ASN A 484 11.37 -25.00 -6.60
C ASN A 484 11.57 -25.36 -5.13
N GLY A 485 11.03 -24.57 -4.20
CA GLY A 485 11.09 -24.83 -2.77
C GLY A 485 10.47 -26.19 -2.42
N ILE A 486 9.32 -26.53 -3.01
CA ILE A 486 8.65 -27.82 -2.82
C ILE A 486 9.46 -28.97 -3.41
N HIS A 487 9.99 -28.81 -4.63
CA HIS A 487 10.76 -29.87 -5.30
C HIS A 487 12.09 -30.17 -4.61
N LEU A 488 12.77 -29.14 -4.10
CA LEU A 488 14.04 -29.28 -3.39
C LEU A 488 13.85 -29.58 -1.90
N GLY A 489 12.66 -29.33 -1.35
CA GLY A 489 12.40 -29.40 0.10
C GLY A 489 13.07 -28.27 0.88
N HIS A 490 13.24 -27.10 0.26
CA HIS A 490 13.86 -25.90 0.84
C HIS A 490 12.77 -24.88 1.21
N ARG A 491 13.05 -23.96 2.14
CA ARG A 491 12.13 -22.88 2.48
C ARG A 491 12.28 -21.73 1.50
N SER A 492 11.22 -20.94 1.34
CA SER A 492 11.24 -19.70 0.56
C SER A 492 10.88 -18.51 1.44
N LEU A 493 11.54 -17.37 1.21
CA LEU A 493 11.32 -16.13 1.95
C LEU A 493 10.66 -15.10 1.03
N LEU A 494 9.51 -14.57 1.43
CA LEU A 494 8.84 -13.47 0.71
C LEU A 494 8.68 -12.29 1.65
N ILE A 495 8.96 -11.10 1.14
CA ILE A 495 8.77 -9.85 1.86
C ILE A 495 7.77 -9.02 1.08
N VAL A 496 6.61 -8.76 1.67
CA VAL A 496 5.53 -8.02 1.00
C VAL A 496 5.45 -6.62 1.60
N ILE A 497 5.56 -5.62 0.74
CA ILE A 497 5.60 -4.21 1.12
C ILE A 497 4.31 -3.52 0.66
N GLY A 498 3.63 -2.89 1.61
CA GLY A 498 2.57 -1.93 1.35
C GLY A 498 1.37 -2.12 2.26
N GLU A 499 0.39 -1.22 2.13
CA GLU A 499 -0.71 -1.11 3.08
C GLU A 499 -1.65 -2.31 3.02
N LYS A 500 -1.77 -2.94 1.83
CA LYS A 500 -2.61 -4.14 1.59
C LYS A 500 -1.85 -5.46 1.69
N ALA A 501 -0.61 -5.47 2.17
CA ALA A 501 0.24 -6.67 2.25
C ALA A 501 -0.42 -7.85 2.99
N ARG A 502 -1.29 -7.57 3.98
CA ARG A 502 -2.03 -8.61 4.73
C ARG A 502 -3.00 -9.40 3.85
N GLU A 503 -3.68 -8.73 2.92
CA GLU A 503 -4.68 -9.37 2.04
C GLU A 503 -4.00 -10.32 1.05
N GLN A 504 -2.77 -9.99 0.63
CA GLN A 504 -1.99 -10.79 -0.31
C GLN A 504 -1.53 -12.14 0.25
N VAL A 505 -1.49 -12.29 1.59
CA VAL A 505 -1.18 -13.56 2.26
C VAL A 505 -2.13 -14.68 1.82
N ALA A 506 -3.41 -14.36 1.59
CA ALA A 506 -4.39 -15.35 1.15
C ALA A 506 -4.08 -15.89 -0.26
N ILE A 507 -3.56 -15.04 -1.15
CA ILE A 507 -3.15 -15.44 -2.51
C ILE A 507 -1.90 -16.30 -2.45
N LEU A 508 -0.90 -15.90 -1.67
CA LEU A 508 0.33 -16.68 -1.48
C LEU A 508 0.06 -18.06 -0.89
N HIS A 509 -0.83 -18.14 0.11
CA HIS A 509 -1.26 -19.43 0.68
C HIS A 509 -2.00 -20.29 -0.34
N HIS A 510 -2.82 -19.69 -1.19
CA HIS A 510 -3.51 -20.41 -2.26
C HIS A 510 -2.52 -20.97 -3.30
N LEU A 511 -1.51 -20.20 -3.70
CA LEU A 511 -0.45 -20.67 -4.60
C LEU A 511 0.34 -21.83 -3.99
N LEU A 512 0.72 -21.72 -2.72
CA LEU A 512 1.40 -22.78 -1.98
C LEU A 512 0.52 -24.05 -1.88
N SER A 513 -0.76 -23.88 -1.55
CA SER A 513 -1.72 -24.99 -1.47
C SER A 513 -1.93 -25.68 -2.82
N LYS A 514 -1.87 -24.93 -3.93
CA LYS A 514 -2.02 -25.48 -5.28
C LYS A 514 -0.79 -26.21 -5.77
N ALA A 515 0.41 -25.75 -5.38
CA ALA A 515 1.67 -26.38 -5.74
C ALA A 515 1.98 -27.63 -4.88
N THR A 516 1.40 -27.72 -3.69
CA THR A 516 1.56 -28.87 -2.80
C THR A 516 0.55 -29.98 -3.12
N VAL A 517 1.02 -31.22 -3.25
CA VAL A 517 0.18 -32.41 -3.54
C VAL A 517 -0.40 -33.04 -2.24
N ARG A 518 -0.17 -32.41 -1.08
CA ARG A 518 -0.51 -32.92 0.25
C ARG A 518 -1.68 -32.14 0.88
N ALA A 519 -1.98 -32.46 2.15
CA ALA A 519 -2.92 -31.70 2.96
C ALA A 519 -2.56 -30.21 2.99
N ARG A 520 -3.59 -29.36 3.05
CA ARG A 520 -3.46 -27.89 3.01
C ARG A 520 -2.52 -27.42 4.13
N PRO A 521 -1.51 -26.58 3.84
CA PRO A 521 -0.49 -26.20 4.82
C PRO A 521 -1.08 -25.35 5.96
N SER A 522 -0.70 -25.68 7.19
CA SER A 522 -1.04 -24.91 8.39
C SER A 522 -0.27 -23.60 8.45
N VAL A 523 -0.87 -22.57 9.05
CA VAL A 523 -0.31 -21.21 9.08
C VAL A 523 -0.04 -20.78 10.51
N LEU A 524 1.17 -20.29 10.77
CA LEU A 524 1.54 -19.56 11.98
C LEU A 524 1.45 -18.06 11.70
N TRP A 525 0.60 -17.34 12.43
CA TRP A 525 0.46 -15.88 12.30
C TRP A 525 0.94 -15.18 13.56
N CYS A 526 2.07 -14.47 13.46
CA CYS A 526 2.72 -13.81 14.57
C CYS A 526 2.54 -12.28 14.50
N TYR A 527 2.18 -11.66 15.63
CA TYR A 527 1.89 -10.22 15.71
C TYR A 527 2.22 -9.64 17.10
N LYS A 528 2.38 -8.31 17.18
CA LYS A 528 2.77 -7.58 18.40
C LYS A 528 1.57 -7.24 19.29
N LYS A 529 0.58 -6.52 18.77
CA LYS A 529 -0.58 -6.03 19.54
C LYS A 529 -1.91 -6.24 18.84
N GLU A 530 -2.06 -5.77 17.60
CA GLU A 530 -3.34 -5.80 16.88
C GLU A 530 -3.26 -6.60 15.58
N LEU A 531 -4.22 -7.51 15.40
CA LEU A 531 -4.38 -8.30 14.16
C LEU A 531 -5.11 -7.52 13.05
N GLY A 532 -5.83 -6.44 13.39
CA GLY A 532 -6.74 -5.75 12.46
C GLY A 532 -8.02 -6.54 12.11
N PHE A 533 -8.16 -7.79 12.58
CA PHE A 533 -9.36 -8.63 12.44
C PHE A 533 -9.53 -9.52 13.70
N SER A 534 -10.75 -10.02 13.93
CA SER A 534 -11.03 -10.86 15.11
C SER A 534 -10.60 -12.30 14.90
N SER A 535 -9.70 -12.83 15.72
CA SER A 535 -9.30 -14.26 15.72
C SER A 535 -10.45 -15.23 16.08
N HIS A 536 -11.52 -14.74 16.73
CA HIS A 536 -12.65 -15.57 17.13
C HIS A 536 -13.72 -15.70 16.02
N ARG A 537 -13.83 -16.91 15.46
CA ARG A 537 -14.80 -17.28 14.41
C ARG A 537 -16.25 -16.84 14.71
N LYS A 538 -16.75 -17.05 15.93
CA LYS A 538 -18.12 -16.69 16.35
C LYS A 538 -18.36 -15.17 16.42
N LYS A 539 -17.41 -14.40 16.98
CA LYS A 539 -17.51 -12.93 17.04
C LYS A 539 -17.49 -12.33 15.63
N ARG A 540 -16.71 -12.91 14.72
CA ARG A 540 -16.63 -12.46 13.34
C ARG A 540 -17.88 -12.76 12.53
N MET A 541 -18.44 -13.97 12.61
CA MET A 541 -19.73 -14.27 11.98
C MET A 541 -20.84 -13.33 12.45
N LYS A 542 -20.85 -12.95 13.73
CA LYS A 542 -21.79 -11.92 14.23
C LYS A 542 -21.55 -10.55 13.60
N LEU A 543 -20.29 -10.13 13.42
CA LEU A 543 -19.92 -8.89 12.74
C LEU A 543 -20.31 -8.91 11.26
N ILE A 544 -20.09 -10.03 10.56
CA ILE A 544 -20.48 -10.23 9.16
C ILE A 544 -22.01 -10.23 9.04
N MET A 545 -22.73 -10.96 9.90
CA MET A 545 -24.20 -10.93 9.92
C MET A 545 -24.75 -9.56 10.28
N LYS A 546 -24.08 -8.78 11.13
CA LYS A 546 -24.44 -7.38 11.41
C LYS A 546 -24.23 -6.49 10.17
N LYS A 547 -23.15 -6.70 9.41
CA LYS A 547 -22.88 -5.99 8.14
C LYS A 547 -23.88 -6.37 7.04
N LEU A 548 -24.26 -7.64 6.95
CA LEU A 548 -25.30 -8.16 6.05
C LEU A 548 -26.68 -7.58 6.40
N ARG A 549 -27.05 -7.58 7.69
CA ARG A 549 -28.31 -6.98 8.16
C ARG A 549 -28.36 -5.46 7.99
N ALA A 550 -27.22 -4.79 7.99
CA ALA A 550 -27.11 -3.35 7.73
C ALA A 550 -27.06 -3.01 6.23
N GLY A 551 -27.20 -3.98 5.33
CA GLY A 551 -27.19 -3.77 3.87
C GLY A 551 -25.84 -3.33 3.30
N LYS A 552 -24.74 -3.44 4.06
CA LYS A 552 -23.40 -2.98 3.64
C LYS A 552 -22.55 -4.09 2.98
N ALA A 553 -23.09 -5.29 2.80
CA ALA A 553 -22.43 -6.42 2.16
C ALA A 553 -23.47 -7.29 1.43
N SER A 554 -23.14 -7.80 0.25
CA SER A 554 -23.96 -8.78 -0.47
C SER A 554 -23.69 -10.21 0.03
N ILE A 555 -24.64 -11.14 -0.16
CA ILE A 555 -24.55 -12.53 0.34
C ILE A 555 -23.44 -13.33 -0.39
N ASN A 556 -22.95 -12.86 -1.55
CA ASN A 556 -22.01 -13.58 -2.40
C ASN A 556 -20.62 -12.91 -2.59
N GLU A 557 -20.38 -11.72 -2.04
CA GLU A 557 -19.05 -11.09 -2.04
C GLU A 557 -18.27 -11.49 -0.79
N GLU A 558 -17.85 -12.75 -0.72
CA GLU A 558 -16.87 -13.15 0.28
C GLU A 558 -15.47 -12.67 -0.16
N ASN A 559 -14.90 -11.74 0.60
CA ASN A 559 -13.51 -11.31 0.42
C ASN A 559 -12.58 -12.53 0.57
N GLN A 560 -11.70 -12.78 -0.40
CA GLN A 560 -10.78 -13.94 -0.44
C GLN A 560 -9.96 -14.11 0.85
N PHE A 561 -9.63 -13.01 1.50
CA PHE A 561 -8.94 -13.00 2.79
C PHE A 561 -9.79 -13.57 3.95
N GLU A 562 -11.09 -13.28 3.97
CA GLU A 562 -12.01 -13.83 4.98
C GLU A 562 -12.25 -15.33 4.77
N LEU A 563 -12.33 -15.78 3.51
CA LEU A 563 -12.38 -17.21 3.19
C LEU A 563 -11.09 -17.93 3.61
N PHE A 564 -9.93 -17.31 3.38
CA PHE A 564 -8.65 -17.84 3.86
C PHE A 564 -8.64 -18.03 5.38
N ILE A 565 -9.00 -17.01 6.15
CA ILE A 565 -8.97 -17.11 7.62
C ILE A 565 -10.00 -18.12 8.16
N SER A 566 -11.16 -18.24 7.52
CA SER A 566 -12.23 -19.12 8.00
C SER A 566 -12.01 -20.60 7.65
N SER A 567 -11.34 -20.88 6.53
CA SER A 567 -11.13 -22.24 6.00
C SER A 567 -9.76 -22.84 6.32
N THR A 568 -8.79 -22.03 6.75
CA THR A 568 -7.42 -22.47 7.00
C THR A 568 -7.17 -22.66 8.49
N GLU A 569 -6.38 -23.66 8.86
CA GLU A 569 -5.91 -23.82 10.23
C GLU A 569 -4.79 -22.81 10.51
N ILE A 570 -5.16 -21.71 11.21
CA ILE A 570 -4.26 -20.63 11.57
C ILE A 570 -4.04 -20.62 13.08
N ARG A 571 -2.78 -20.74 13.50
CA ARG A 571 -2.36 -20.52 14.89
C ARG A 571 -1.89 -19.08 15.06
N TYR A 572 -2.66 -18.30 15.81
CA TYR A 572 -2.30 -16.94 16.20
C TYR A 572 -1.36 -16.95 17.41
N CYS A 573 -0.24 -16.24 17.32
CA CYS A 573 0.75 -16.16 18.39
C CYS A 573 1.21 -14.72 18.60
N TYR A 574 1.19 -14.25 19.84
CA TYR A 574 1.86 -12.99 20.17
C TYR A 574 3.38 -13.16 20.10
N TYR A 575 4.10 -12.11 19.70
CA TYR A 575 5.57 -12.12 19.70
C TYR A 575 6.18 -12.50 21.06
N SER A 576 5.56 -12.09 22.17
CA SER A 576 5.95 -12.46 23.54
C SER A 576 5.77 -13.96 23.84
N GLU A 577 4.91 -14.65 23.12
CA GLU A 577 4.51 -16.05 23.35
C GLU A 577 5.15 -17.03 22.39
N THR A 578 6.12 -16.60 21.58
CA THR A 578 6.82 -17.42 20.57
C THR A 578 7.59 -18.61 21.14
N HIS A 579 7.76 -18.70 22.46
CA HIS A 579 8.30 -19.91 23.12
C HIS A 579 7.27 -21.06 23.13
N LYS A 580 5.97 -20.79 23.08
CA LYS A 580 4.90 -21.81 23.12
C LYS A 580 4.70 -22.57 21.80
N ILE A 581 5.29 -22.07 20.71
CA ILE A 581 5.19 -22.70 19.37
C ILE A 581 6.32 -23.68 19.12
N LEU A 582 7.34 -23.73 19.99
CA LEU A 582 8.44 -24.67 19.91
C LEU A 582 7.94 -26.12 19.92
N GLY A 583 8.57 -26.95 19.09
CA GLY A 583 8.17 -28.34 18.87
C GLY A 583 7.06 -28.53 17.83
N ASN A 584 6.35 -27.47 17.42
CA ASN A 584 5.39 -27.54 16.32
C ASN A 584 6.07 -27.23 14.97
N THR A 585 5.42 -27.66 13.89
CA THR A 585 5.87 -27.42 12.52
C THR A 585 4.70 -26.84 11.70
N TYR A 586 4.97 -25.84 10.87
CA TYR A 586 3.97 -25.15 10.05
C TYR A 586 4.40 -25.11 8.58
N GLY A 587 3.43 -25.08 7.66
CA GLY A 587 3.70 -24.93 6.23
C GLY A 587 3.90 -23.47 5.81
N MET A 588 3.36 -22.51 6.57
CA MET A 588 3.54 -21.09 6.31
C MET A 588 3.69 -20.30 7.61
N CYS A 589 4.59 -19.33 7.66
CA CYS A 589 4.76 -18.41 8.78
C CYS A 589 4.60 -16.96 8.30
N VAL A 590 3.73 -16.19 8.96
CA VAL A 590 3.47 -14.78 8.66
C VAL A 590 3.93 -13.92 9.83
N LEU A 591 4.88 -13.00 9.57
CA LEU A 591 5.38 -12.02 10.53
C LEU A 591 4.83 -10.65 10.16
N GLN A 592 3.89 -10.14 10.95
CA GLN A 592 3.09 -8.96 10.59
C GLN A 592 3.80 -7.62 10.85
N ASP A 593 4.45 -7.49 12.00
CA ASP A 593 4.98 -6.22 12.49
C ASP A 593 6.51 -6.29 12.52
N PHE A 594 7.18 -5.88 11.44
CA PHE A 594 8.65 -5.93 11.31
C PHE A 594 9.38 -5.15 12.42
N GLU A 595 8.83 -3.99 12.80
CA GLU A 595 9.42 -3.03 13.75
C GLU A 595 9.70 -3.61 15.14
N ALA A 596 8.93 -4.62 15.53
CA ALA A 596 9.00 -5.26 16.83
C ALA A 596 9.70 -6.63 16.81
N MET A 597 10.28 -7.04 15.68
CA MET A 597 10.92 -8.34 15.55
C MET A 597 12.31 -8.35 16.19
N THR A 598 12.53 -9.29 17.10
CA THR A 598 13.86 -9.53 17.68
C THR A 598 14.59 -10.65 16.93
N PRO A 599 15.94 -10.68 16.96
CA PRO A 599 16.73 -11.78 16.41
C PRO A 599 16.27 -13.17 16.89
N ASN A 600 15.94 -13.29 18.18
CA ASN A 600 15.43 -14.54 18.77
C ASN A 600 14.06 -14.92 18.22
N LEU A 601 13.19 -13.94 17.94
CA LEU A 601 11.89 -14.20 17.35
C LEU A 601 12.00 -14.70 15.92
N LEU A 602 12.88 -14.08 15.12
CA LEU A 602 13.17 -14.53 13.76
C LEU A 602 13.64 -15.99 13.76
N ALA A 603 14.61 -16.32 14.63
CA ALA A 603 15.11 -17.69 14.76
C ALA A 603 14.00 -18.68 15.15
N ARG A 604 13.21 -18.35 16.20
CA ARG A 604 12.09 -19.20 16.69
C ARG A 604 11.05 -19.49 15.63
N THR A 605 10.66 -18.48 14.87
CA THR A 605 9.55 -18.58 13.93
C THR A 605 9.98 -19.26 12.63
N ILE A 606 11.11 -18.86 12.05
CA ILE A 606 11.62 -19.41 10.78
C ILE A 606 12.00 -20.89 10.90
N GLU A 607 12.56 -21.31 12.05
CA GLU A 607 12.88 -22.73 12.31
C GLU A 607 11.66 -23.65 12.41
N THR A 608 10.46 -23.11 12.66
CA THR A 608 9.23 -23.91 12.75
C THR A 608 8.63 -24.22 11.38
N VAL A 609 9.15 -23.62 10.30
CA VAL A 609 8.65 -23.84 8.94
C VAL A 609 9.29 -25.09 8.32
N GLU A 610 8.49 -25.93 7.67
CA GLU A 610 8.98 -27.11 6.94
C GLU A 610 9.53 -26.78 5.55
N GLY A 611 10.29 -27.71 4.97
CA GLY A 611 10.79 -27.63 3.60
C GLY A 611 9.66 -27.65 2.59
N GLY A 612 9.73 -26.77 1.58
CA GLY A 612 8.62 -26.45 0.69
C GLY A 612 7.64 -25.45 1.30
N GLY A 613 7.84 -25.01 2.55
CA GLY A 613 7.05 -24.00 3.22
C GLY A 613 7.50 -22.56 2.95
N LEU A 614 6.67 -21.62 3.36
CA LEU A 614 6.79 -20.20 3.03
C LEU A 614 6.91 -19.32 4.27
N VAL A 615 7.95 -18.49 4.34
CA VAL A 615 8.11 -17.43 5.35
C VAL A 615 7.71 -16.11 4.70
N VAL A 616 6.71 -15.42 5.26
CA VAL A 616 6.22 -14.13 4.76
C VAL A 616 6.44 -13.05 5.83
N ILE A 617 7.16 -12.00 5.47
CA ILE A 617 7.36 -10.81 6.32
C ILE A 617 6.59 -9.65 5.71
N LEU A 618 5.74 -8.99 6.49
CA LEU A 618 4.93 -7.87 6.05
C LEU A 618 5.58 -6.54 6.49
N LEU A 619 5.66 -5.60 5.55
CA LEU A 619 6.15 -4.24 5.77
C LEU A 619 5.04 -3.25 5.37
N HIS A 620 4.62 -2.38 6.29
CA HIS A 620 3.41 -1.56 6.06
C HIS A 620 3.64 -0.36 5.12
N SER A 621 4.82 0.29 5.15
CA SER A 621 5.17 1.32 4.16
C SER A 621 6.68 1.40 3.92
N LEU A 622 7.07 1.77 2.69
CA LEU A 622 8.40 2.23 2.35
C LEU A 622 8.40 3.77 2.39
N HIS A 623 8.57 4.37 3.55
CA HIS A 623 8.68 5.83 3.63
C HIS A 623 10.12 6.33 3.32
N SER A 624 10.81 5.61 2.42
CA SER A 624 12.25 5.62 2.08
C SER A 624 13.03 4.48 2.74
N ILE A 625 13.83 3.74 1.96
CA ILE A 625 14.82 2.75 2.47
C ILE A 625 15.72 3.38 3.54
N ARG A 626 16.02 4.69 3.44
CA ARG A 626 16.74 5.47 4.46
C ARG A 626 16.03 5.55 5.82
N GLN A 627 14.69 5.55 5.87
CA GLN A 627 13.95 5.50 7.14
C GLN A 627 13.91 4.09 7.73
N LEU A 628 13.87 3.04 6.91
CA LEU A 628 14.04 1.65 7.37
C LEU A 628 15.38 1.43 8.09
N HIS A 629 16.45 2.12 7.65
CA HIS A 629 17.76 2.13 8.33
C HIS A 629 17.72 2.89 9.67
N ALA A 630 16.79 3.84 9.84
CA ALA A 630 16.63 4.68 11.02
C ALA A 630 15.50 4.22 11.98
N MET A 631 14.72 3.20 11.61
CA MET A 631 13.61 2.69 12.43
C MET A 631 14.13 2.02 13.70
N THR A 632 13.93 2.66 14.84
CA THR A 632 14.27 2.13 16.16
C THR A 632 13.32 0.99 16.53
N MET A 633 13.85 -0.23 16.73
CA MET A 633 13.09 -1.32 17.32
C MET A 633 12.56 -0.91 18.70
N ASP A 634 11.35 -1.31 19.09
CA ASP A 634 10.80 -0.95 20.42
C ASP A 634 11.68 -1.42 21.59
N VAL A 635 12.46 -2.49 21.39
CA VAL A 635 13.38 -2.99 22.42
C VAL A 635 14.47 -1.97 22.72
N HIS A 636 14.87 -1.18 21.73
CA HIS A 636 15.91 -0.15 21.85
C HIS A 636 15.51 0.99 22.79
N SER A 637 14.21 1.29 22.95
CA SER A 637 13.77 2.30 23.91
C SER A 637 14.05 1.91 25.37
N ARG A 638 14.23 0.61 25.65
CA ARG A 638 14.55 0.06 26.99
C ARG A 638 16.04 0.16 27.35
N TYR A 639 16.90 0.43 26.37
CA TYR A 639 18.36 0.53 26.56
C TYR A 639 18.86 1.99 26.61
N ARG A 640 17.96 2.96 26.77
CA ARG A 640 18.33 4.36 27.00
C ARG A 640 18.94 4.49 28.38
N THR A 641 20.19 4.91 28.44
CA THR A 641 20.88 5.31 29.68
C THR A 641 21.04 6.83 29.69
N GLU A 642 21.35 7.42 30.84
CA GLU A 642 21.59 8.88 30.95
C GLU A 642 22.72 9.36 30.01
N ALA A 643 23.65 8.49 29.63
CA ALA A 643 24.78 8.80 28.76
C ALA A 643 24.49 8.67 27.24
N HIS A 644 23.47 7.90 26.84
CA HIS A 644 23.11 7.70 25.42
C HIS A 644 21.59 7.70 25.24
N GLN A 645 21.05 8.85 24.86
CA GLN A 645 19.63 9.04 24.59
C GLN A 645 19.20 8.57 23.20
N ASP A 646 20.11 8.63 22.23
CA ASP A 646 19.88 8.27 20.83
C ASP A 646 20.20 6.79 20.59
N VAL A 647 19.21 6.04 20.09
CA VAL A 647 19.39 4.63 19.74
C VAL A 647 19.33 4.46 18.23
N VAL A 648 20.32 3.76 17.66
CA VAL A 648 20.45 3.52 16.22
C VAL A 648 20.23 2.04 15.94
N ALA A 649 19.28 1.72 15.05
CA ALA A 649 18.87 0.34 14.75
C ALA A 649 19.74 -0.35 13.70
N ARG A 650 21.03 -0.55 14.00
CA ARG A 650 22.00 -1.17 13.08
C ARG A 650 21.64 -2.61 12.68
N PHE A 651 20.87 -3.33 13.50
CA PHE A 651 20.39 -4.67 13.16
C PHE A 651 19.41 -4.65 11.97
N ASN A 652 18.55 -3.64 11.89
CA ASN A 652 17.57 -3.51 10.80
C ASN A 652 18.27 -3.23 9.46
N GLU A 653 19.29 -2.38 9.48
CA GLU A 653 20.15 -2.12 8.31
C GLU A 653 20.88 -3.41 7.87
N ARG A 654 21.51 -4.12 8.81
CA ARG A 654 22.15 -5.42 8.52
C ARG A 654 21.16 -6.43 7.97
N PHE A 655 19.95 -6.50 8.55
CA PHE A 655 18.88 -7.40 8.10
C PHE A 655 18.57 -7.13 6.63
N LEU A 656 18.29 -5.88 6.25
CA LEU A 656 17.92 -5.54 4.88
C LEU A 656 19.05 -5.81 3.88
N LEU A 657 20.29 -5.46 4.23
CA LEU A 657 21.46 -5.75 3.40
C LEU A 657 21.67 -7.26 3.23
N SER A 658 21.44 -8.05 4.29
CA SER A 658 21.57 -9.50 4.23
C SER A 658 20.53 -10.18 3.33
N LEU A 659 19.40 -9.54 3.04
CA LEU A 659 18.40 -10.12 2.14
C LEU A 659 18.92 -10.24 0.71
N ALA A 660 19.82 -9.34 0.29
CA ALA A 660 20.41 -9.38 -1.04
C ALA A 660 21.32 -10.61 -1.27
N SER A 661 21.84 -11.22 -0.19
CA SER A 661 22.62 -12.45 -0.27
C SER A 661 21.77 -13.73 -0.25
N CYS A 662 20.46 -13.63 0.06
CA CYS A 662 19.56 -14.77 0.07
C CYS A 662 18.97 -15.03 -1.31
N LYS A 663 19.36 -16.14 -1.96
CA LYS A 663 18.93 -16.49 -3.33
C LYS A 663 17.45 -16.87 -3.43
N THR A 664 16.85 -17.35 -2.35
CA THR A 664 15.45 -17.78 -2.28
C THR A 664 14.53 -16.72 -1.64
N CYS A 665 14.97 -15.46 -1.65
CA CYS A 665 14.21 -14.32 -1.15
C CYS A 665 13.64 -13.47 -2.29
N LEU A 666 12.34 -13.16 -2.27
CA LEU A 666 11.72 -12.16 -3.15
C LEU A 666 11.14 -11.00 -2.36
N LEU A 667 11.36 -9.79 -2.89
CA LEU A 667 10.72 -8.57 -2.43
C LEU A 667 9.51 -8.29 -3.34
N LEU A 668 8.33 -8.13 -2.75
CA LEU A 668 7.05 -7.94 -3.43
C LEU A 668 6.40 -6.63 -2.98
N ASP A 669 5.69 -5.95 -3.88
CA ASP A 669 4.77 -4.87 -3.50
C ASP A 669 3.38 -5.40 -3.10
N ASP A 670 2.44 -4.50 -2.80
CA ASP A 670 1.09 -4.81 -2.36
C ASP A 670 0.18 -5.33 -3.48
N GLU A 671 0.66 -5.39 -4.72
CA GLU A 671 0.02 -6.01 -5.87
C GLU A 671 0.71 -7.33 -6.30
N LEU A 672 1.68 -7.81 -5.52
CA LEU A 672 2.51 -8.99 -5.81
C LEU A 672 3.43 -8.84 -7.04
N ASN A 673 3.84 -7.62 -7.38
CA ASN A 673 4.91 -7.40 -8.36
C ASN A 673 6.27 -7.59 -7.68
N VAL A 674 7.20 -8.25 -8.37
CA VAL A 674 8.55 -8.50 -7.84
C VAL A 674 9.41 -7.25 -8.01
N LEU A 675 9.93 -6.73 -6.90
CA LEU A 675 10.86 -5.61 -6.86
C LEU A 675 12.31 -6.09 -7.03
N PRO A 676 13.14 -5.39 -7.82
CA PRO A 676 14.53 -5.78 -8.05
C PRO A 676 15.39 -5.51 -6.81
N LEU A 677 15.79 -6.57 -6.09
CA LEU A 677 16.66 -6.49 -4.91
C LEU A 677 18.11 -6.92 -5.19
N SER A 678 18.30 -7.96 -6.02
CA SER A 678 19.60 -8.56 -6.34
C SER A 678 19.59 -9.12 -7.76
N SER A 679 20.73 -9.12 -8.45
CA SER A 679 20.87 -9.69 -9.80
C SER A 679 20.56 -11.19 -9.84
N ALA A 680 20.76 -11.91 -8.73
CA ALA A 680 20.41 -13.32 -8.58
C ALA A 680 18.90 -13.60 -8.67
N VAL A 681 18.06 -12.58 -8.51
CA VAL A 681 16.59 -12.67 -8.50
C VAL A 681 15.98 -12.24 -9.85
N SER A 682 16.80 -11.72 -10.76
CA SER A 682 16.33 -11.21 -12.05
C SER A 682 15.78 -12.31 -12.96
N ALA A 683 16.31 -13.54 -12.85
CA ALA A 683 15.79 -14.74 -13.51
C ALA A 683 15.87 -15.94 -12.56
N ILE A 684 14.72 -16.37 -12.02
CA ILE A 684 14.61 -17.61 -11.24
C ILE A 684 14.22 -18.72 -12.21
N ASP A 685 15.17 -19.60 -12.51
CA ASP A 685 14.93 -20.75 -13.37
C ASP A 685 14.34 -21.93 -12.58
N PRO A 686 13.54 -22.80 -13.23
CA PRO A 686 13.09 -24.05 -12.62
C PRO A 686 14.27 -24.92 -12.17
N ALA A 687 14.13 -25.58 -11.02
CA ALA A 687 15.18 -26.43 -10.45
C ALA A 687 15.64 -27.51 -11.45
N SER A 688 16.96 -27.63 -11.63
CA SER A 688 17.59 -28.57 -12.55
C SER A 688 17.27 -30.02 -12.20
N ALA A 689 17.29 -30.90 -13.21
CA ALA A 689 17.05 -32.33 -13.03
C ALA A 689 18.07 -32.97 -12.07
N GLU A 690 19.32 -32.51 -12.10
CA GLU A 690 20.41 -32.97 -11.23
C GLU A 690 20.15 -32.67 -9.75
N ALA A 691 19.67 -31.46 -9.43
CA ALA A 691 19.32 -31.09 -8.05
C ALA A 691 18.17 -31.94 -7.51
N LYS A 692 17.17 -32.23 -8.35
CA LYS A 692 16.06 -33.14 -8.01
C LYS A 692 16.55 -34.58 -7.80
N GLN A 693 17.52 -35.04 -8.57
CA GLN A 693 18.08 -36.39 -8.47
C GLN A 693 18.90 -36.59 -7.18
N LYS A 694 19.65 -35.57 -6.74
CA LYS A 694 20.41 -35.60 -5.48
C LYS A 694 19.51 -35.68 -4.23
N VAL A 695 18.33 -35.05 -4.26
CA VAL A 695 17.34 -35.18 -3.17
C VAL A 695 16.71 -36.58 -3.17
N ALA A 696 16.47 -37.14 -4.36
CA ALA A 696 15.93 -38.49 -4.51
C ALA A 696 16.92 -39.60 -4.08
N SER A 697 18.23 -39.42 -4.29
CA SER A 697 19.24 -40.40 -3.89
C SER A 697 19.27 -40.62 -2.37
N ASN A 698 19.28 -39.54 -1.58
CA ASN A 698 19.29 -39.64 -0.11
C ASN A 698 18.03 -40.34 0.44
N ALA A 699 16.87 -40.13 -0.18
CA ALA A 699 15.63 -40.80 0.19
C ALA A 699 15.65 -42.29 -0.19
N THR A 700 16.36 -42.65 -1.25
CA THR A 700 16.52 -44.03 -1.72
C THR A 700 17.47 -44.81 -0.80
N GLU A 701 18.59 -44.20 -0.39
CA GLU A 701 19.54 -44.77 0.57
C GLU A 701 18.87 -45.09 1.92
N LEU A 702 18.00 -44.20 2.41
CA LEU A 702 17.24 -44.46 3.65
C LEU A 702 16.33 -45.68 3.51
N LYS A 703 15.63 -45.82 2.37
CA LYS A 703 14.77 -46.98 2.13
C LYS A 703 15.57 -48.27 2.07
N GLN A 704 16.71 -48.27 1.37
CA GLN A 704 17.62 -49.42 1.29
C GLN A 704 18.14 -49.82 2.67
N LEU A 705 18.48 -48.85 3.52
CA LEU A 705 18.92 -49.12 4.90
C LEU A 705 17.80 -49.71 5.78
N ILE A 706 16.56 -49.26 5.58
CA ILE A 706 15.40 -49.80 6.31
C ILE A 706 15.08 -51.22 5.84
N GLU A 707 15.17 -51.48 4.53
CA GLU A 707 14.93 -52.80 3.93
C GLU A 707 15.99 -53.82 4.36
N SER A 708 17.27 -53.43 4.41
CA SER A 708 18.35 -54.32 4.86
C SER A 708 18.25 -54.72 6.33
N MET A 709 17.53 -53.94 7.14
CA MET A 709 17.33 -54.17 8.58
C MET A 709 15.94 -54.75 8.90
N SER A 710 15.20 -55.23 7.88
CA SER A 710 13.86 -55.79 8.07
C SER A 710 13.85 -57.11 8.86
N ASP A 711 14.96 -57.86 8.83
CA ASP A 711 15.14 -59.13 9.56
C ASP A 711 15.34 -58.94 11.08
N ALA A 712 15.64 -57.71 11.54
CA ALA A 712 15.76 -57.38 12.96
C ALA A 712 14.42 -56.77 13.46
N PRO A 713 13.54 -57.54 14.14
CA PRO A 713 12.15 -57.14 14.36
C PRO A 713 11.98 -55.89 15.24
N THR A 714 12.87 -55.64 16.20
CA THR A 714 12.83 -54.44 17.06
C THR A 714 13.42 -53.23 16.36
N VAL A 715 14.61 -53.39 15.75
CA VAL A 715 15.37 -52.30 15.13
C VAL A 715 14.70 -51.82 13.84
N GLY A 716 14.30 -52.74 12.95
CA GLY A 716 13.68 -52.40 11.67
C GLY A 716 12.34 -51.67 11.82
N LYS A 717 11.52 -52.03 12.82
CA LYS A 717 10.24 -51.34 13.11
C LYS A 717 10.47 -49.92 13.62
N LEU A 718 11.49 -49.69 14.46
CA LEU A 718 11.84 -48.37 14.97
C LEU A 718 12.50 -47.49 13.92
N LEU A 719 13.37 -48.05 13.06
CA LEU A 719 14.02 -47.30 11.97
C LEU A 719 13.03 -46.80 10.92
N LYS A 720 11.90 -47.49 10.71
CA LYS A 720 10.79 -47.00 9.86
C LYS A 720 10.20 -45.66 10.33
N GLN A 721 10.39 -45.29 11.61
CA GLN A 721 9.92 -44.01 12.16
C GLN A 721 10.88 -42.84 11.88
N CYS A 722 12.10 -43.12 11.39
CA CYS A 722 13.10 -42.11 11.08
C CYS A 722 12.75 -41.32 9.81
N LYS A 723 12.98 -40.00 9.83
CA LYS A 723 12.74 -39.13 8.67
C LYS A 723 13.97 -38.93 7.78
N THR A 724 15.15 -39.00 8.36
CA THR A 724 16.42 -38.69 7.69
C THR A 724 17.37 -39.88 7.80
N LEU A 725 18.28 -39.99 6.82
CA LEU A 725 19.31 -41.02 6.82
C LEU A 725 20.28 -40.81 8.00
N ASP A 726 20.60 -39.55 8.30
CA ASP A 726 21.45 -39.16 9.43
C ASP A 726 20.86 -39.62 10.77
N GLN A 727 19.55 -39.42 10.97
CA GLN A 727 18.84 -39.89 12.16
C GLN A 727 18.84 -41.43 12.26
N ALA A 728 18.65 -42.14 11.14
CA ALA A 728 18.69 -43.60 11.11
C ALA A 728 20.07 -44.16 11.48
N LYS A 729 21.15 -43.56 10.96
CA LYS A 729 22.54 -43.94 11.30
C LYS A 729 22.86 -43.71 12.78
N VAL A 730 22.42 -42.58 13.34
CA VAL A 730 22.59 -42.30 14.77
C VAL A 730 21.82 -43.31 15.63
N ILE A 731 20.56 -43.60 15.30
CA ILE A 731 19.75 -44.57 16.06
C ILE A 731 20.33 -45.98 15.96
N LEU A 732 20.80 -46.40 14.78
CA LEU A 732 21.53 -47.66 14.62
C LEU A 732 22.74 -47.73 15.57
N LYS A 733 23.56 -46.67 15.60
CA LYS A 733 24.74 -46.66 16.47
C LYS A 733 24.37 -46.65 17.96
N LEU A 734 23.25 -46.03 18.33
CA LEU A 734 22.71 -46.12 19.69
C LEU A 734 22.27 -47.55 20.02
N PHE A 735 21.61 -48.25 19.09
CA PHE A 735 21.23 -49.65 19.28
C PHE A 735 22.43 -50.60 19.36
N ASP A 736 23.49 -50.37 18.58
CA ASP A 736 24.74 -51.12 18.71
C ASP A 736 25.27 -51.02 20.14
N VAL A 737 25.37 -49.80 20.68
CA VAL A 737 25.85 -49.56 22.05
C VAL A 737 24.93 -50.17 23.12
N ILE A 738 23.61 -50.14 22.91
CA ILE A 738 22.63 -50.81 23.78
C ILE A 738 22.83 -52.33 23.75
N SER A 739 23.10 -52.90 22.57
CA SER A 739 23.29 -54.35 22.42
C SER A 739 24.61 -54.87 22.99
N GLU A 740 25.66 -54.04 22.99
CA GLU A 740 26.98 -54.37 23.54
C GLU A 740 26.97 -54.54 25.07
N ASN A 741 25.92 -54.07 25.77
CA ASN A 741 25.74 -54.16 27.23
C ASN A 741 26.93 -53.62 28.07
N ASN A 742 27.74 -52.70 27.51
CA ASN A 742 28.85 -52.08 28.23
C ASN A 742 28.38 -50.91 29.10
N LEU A 743 28.29 -51.16 30.42
CA LEU A 743 27.85 -50.17 31.41
C LEU A 743 28.79 -48.96 31.59
N LYS A 744 30.01 -48.96 31.02
CA LYS A 744 30.94 -47.81 31.10
C LYS A 744 31.05 -47.03 29.79
N HIS A 745 30.08 -47.18 28.88
CA HIS A 745 30.03 -46.41 27.64
C HIS A 745 29.31 -45.09 27.85
N THR A 746 29.79 -44.02 27.22
CA THR A 746 29.13 -42.73 27.12
C THR A 746 28.97 -42.34 25.66
N VAL A 747 27.74 -42.04 25.23
CA VAL A 747 27.46 -41.51 23.89
C VAL A 747 27.11 -40.05 24.00
N SER A 748 27.83 -39.20 23.27
CA SER A 748 27.56 -37.77 23.17
C SER A 748 26.97 -37.44 21.81
N LEU A 749 25.70 -37.06 21.79
CA LEU A 749 24.96 -36.61 20.63
C LEU A 749 24.92 -35.08 20.56
N THR A 750 25.62 -34.50 19.59
CA THR A 750 25.64 -33.06 19.36
C THR A 750 24.87 -32.70 18.10
N ALA A 751 24.03 -31.66 18.17
CA ALA A 751 23.31 -31.21 16.98
C ALA A 751 22.87 -29.77 17.09
N ALA A 752 22.59 -29.13 15.95
CA ALA A 752 21.84 -27.89 15.91
C ALA A 752 20.38 -28.10 16.38
N ARG A 753 19.66 -26.99 16.57
CA ARG A 753 18.23 -27.04 16.87
C ARG A 753 17.44 -27.59 15.67
N GLY A 754 16.35 -28.31 15.94
CA GLY A 754 15.46 -28.84 14.89
C GLY A 754 16.02 -30.04 14.09
N ARG A 755 17.10 -30.68 14.55
CA ARG A 755 17.68 -31.90 13.94
C ARG A 755 17.13 -33.22 14.48
N GLY A 756 16.18 -33.17 15.43
CA GLY A 756 15.51 -34.37 15.95
C GLY A 756 16.22 -35.11 17.08
N LYS A 757 17.10 -34.43 17.86
CA LYS A 757 17.82 -35.03 19.02
C LYS A 757 16.89 -35.77 19.99
N SER A 758 15.93 -35.07 20.59
CA SER A 758 15.00 -35.65 21.57
C SER A 758 14.14 -36.77 20.97
N ALA A 759 13.84 -36.71 19.66
CA ALA A 759 13.12 -37.77 18.97
C ALA A 759 13.99 -39.03 18.79
N ALA A 760 15.28 -38.87 18.43
CA ALA A 760 16.22 -39.98 18.32
C ALA A 760 16.47 -40.64 19.68
N LEU A 761 16.62 -39.85 20.75
CA LEU A 761 16.75 -40.36 22.11
C LEU A 761 15.48 -41.07 22.60
N GLY A 762 14.29 -40.56 22.26
CA GLY A 762 13.02 -41.20 22.61
C GLY A 762 12.84 -42.57 21.93
N LEU A 763 13.17 -42.67 20.63
CA LEU A 763 13.16 -43.94 19.91
C LEU A 763 14.21 -44.92 20.45
N ALA A 764 15.39 -44.42 20.84
CA ALA A 764 16.44 -45.23 21.46
C ALA A 764 15.99 -45.77 22.83
N ALA A 765 15.29 -44.98 23.64
CA ALA A 765 14.73 -45.42 24.92
C ALA A 765 13.65 -46.49 24.74
N ALA A 766 12.75 -46.34 23.75
CA ALA A 766 11.77 -47.37 23.43
C ALA A 766 12.42 -48.68 22.95
N GLY A 767 13.49 -48.58 22.14
CA GLY A 767 14.27 -49.76 21.75
C GLY A 767 15.03 -50.40 22.91
N ALA A 768 15.59 -49.63 23.84
CA ALA A 768 16.25 -50.15 25.04
C ALA A 768 15.30 -50.99 25.91
N ILE A 769 14.04 -50.55 26.05
CA ILE A 769 12.97 -51.37 26.67
C ILE A 769 12.77 -52.68 25.91
N GLY A 770 12.72 -52.64 24.58
CA GLY A 770 12.65 -53.83 23.72
C GLY A 770 13.87 -54.75 23.79
N PHE A 771 15.05 -54.24 24.15
CA PHE A 771 16.28 -55.01 24.41
C PHE A 771 16.40 -55.52 25.86
N GLY A 772 15.43 -55.19 26.74
CA GLY A 772 15.34 -55.75 28.10
C GLY A 772 15.86 -54.85 29.23
N TYR A 773 16.17 -53.58 28.98
CA TYR A 773 16.58 -52.64 30.04
C TYR A 773 15.42 -52.38 31.01
N SER A 774 15.66 -52.48 32.31
CA SER A 774 14.59 -52.42 33.32
C SER A 774 14.34 -51.02 33.85
N ASN A 775 15.39 -50.23 34.05
CA ASN A 775 15.28 -48.89 34.62
C ASN A 775 16.04 -47.87 33.76
N ILE A 776 15.29 -47.00 33.07
CA ILE A 776 15.83 -45.91 32.27
C ILE A 776 15.55 -44.59 32.99
N PHE A 777 16.61 -43.83 33.26
CA PHE A 777 16.52 -42.50 33.85
C PHE A 777 16.66 -41.43 32.78
N VAL A 778 15.73 -40.47 32.75
CA VAL A 778 15.78 -39.33 31.82
C VAL A 778 15.79 -38.01 32.58
N THR A 779 16.67 -37.10 32.17
CA THR A 779 16.78 -35.77 32.78
C THR A 779 16.99 -34.68 31.73
N SER A 780 16.56 -33.46 32.04
CA SER A 780 16.73 -32.27 31.22
C SER A 780 16.64 -31.00 32.10
N PRO A 781 16.96 -29.80 31.60
CA PRO A 781 16.87 -28.56 32.39
C PRO A 781 15.49 -28.24 32.96
N GLY A 782 14.41 -28.79 32.39
CA GLY A 782 13.04 -28.61 32.88
C GLY A 782 12.08 -29.64 32.27
N PRO A 783 11.00 -30.03 32.97
CA PRO A 783 10.10 -31.12 32.53
C PRO A 783 9.46 -30.90 31.16
N GLU A 784 9.28 -29.64 30.76
CA GLU A 784 8.63 -29.24 29.51
C GLU A 784 9.44 -29.65 28.27
N ASN A 785 10.78 -29.71 28.40
CA ASN A 785 11.68 -30.10 27.32
C ASN A 785 11.53 -31.58 26.94
N LEU A 786 11.08 -32.42 27.88
CA LEU A 786 10.90 -33.86 27.67
C LEU A 786 9.60 -34.24 26.97
N LYS A 787 8.71 -33.28 26.67
CA LYS A 787 7.45 -33.58 25.98
C LYS A 787 7.67 -34.30 24.65
N THR A 788 8.63 -33.84 23.86
CA THR A 788 8.97 -34.46 22.57
C THR A 788 9.62 -35.83 22.77
N PHE A 789 10.50 -35.96 23.76
CA PHE A 789 11.13 -37.24 24.10
C PHE A 789 10.08 -38.31 24.41
N PHE A 790 9.17 -38.04 25.35
CA PHE A 790 8.12 -39.00 25.72
C PHE A 790 7.12 -39.29 24.59
N GLN A 791 6.81 -38.29 23.75
CA GLN A 791 5.97 -38.54 22.57
C GLN A 791 6.60 -39.56 21.61
N PHE A 792 7.91 -39.52 21.43
CA PHE A 792 8.63 -40.48 20.58
C PHE A 792 8.89 -41.82 21.26
N VAL A 793 8.90 -41.88 22.60
CA VAL A 793 8.84 -43.15 23.35
C VAL A 793 7.52 -43.86 23.05
N CYS A 794 6.37 -43.18 23.20
CA CYS A 794 5.07 -43.77 22.88
C CYS A 794 4.96 -44.18 21.41
N LYS A 795 5.43 -43.36 20.46
CA LYS A 795 5.48 -43.76 19.05
C LYS A 795 6.36 -44.99 18.79
N GLY A 796 7.45 -45.13 19.55
CA GLY A 796 8.29 -46.32 19.50
C GLY A 796 7.54 -47.56 20.02
N PHE A 797 6.79 -47.42 21.10
CA PHE A 797 5.90 -48.46 21.63
C PHE A 797 4.80 -48.84 20.63
N ASP A 798 4.14 -47.88 20.00
CA ASP A 798 3.17 -48.15 18.92
C ASP A 798 3.81 -48.96 17.78
N ALA A 799 5.03 -48.58 17.36
CA ALA A 799 5.76 -49.29 16.31
C ALA A 799 6.17 -50.72 16.73
N LEU A 800 6.45 -50.94 18.02
CA LEU A 800 6.71 -52.24 18.61
C LEU A 800 5.43 -53.01 18.97
N GLN A 801 4.24 -52.45 18.69
CA GLN A 801 2.92 -53.02 18.96
C GLN A 801 2.62 -53.18 20.45
N PHE A 802 3.06 -52.22 21.27
CA PHE A 802 2.66 -52.08 22.67
C PHE A 802 1.40 -51.21 22.74
N GLU A 803 0.39 -51.62 23.54
CA GLU A 803 -0.87 -50.89 23.68
C GLU A 803 -0.95 -50.07 24.98
N GLU A 804 -1.38 -48.81 24.90
CA GLU A 804 -1.58 -47.95 26.08
C GLU A 804 -2.71 -48.49 26.97
N HIS A 805 -2.52 -48.45 28.29
CA HIS A 805 -3.39 -49.02 29.33
C HIS A 805 -3.45 -50.55 29.40
N ILE A 806 -2.79 -51.26 28.48
CA ILE A 806 -2.65 -52.73 28.52
C ILE A 806 -1.19 -53.08 28.81
N ASP A 807 -0.28 -52.64 27.95
CA ASP A 807 1.14 -52.96 28.05
C ASP A 807 1.92 -51.88 28.81
N TYR A 808 1.48 -50.62 28.77
CA TYR A 808 2.13 -49.52 29.48
C TYR A 808 1.16 -48.43 29.96
N GLU A 809 1.55 -47.68 30.99
CA GLU A 809 0.80 -46.58 31.57
C GLU A 809 1.66 -45.30 31.64
N VAL A 810 1.10 -44.17 31.20
CA VAL A 810 1.73 -42.85 31.23
C VAL A 810 1.25 -42.06 32.44
N VAL A 811 2.18 -41.72 33.35
CA VAL A 811 1.87 -40.96 34.57
C VAL A 811 2.23 -39.48 34.36
N GLN A 812 1.23 -38.61 34.48
CA GLN A 812 1.37 -37.16 34.37
C GLN A 812 1.50 -36.49 35.75
N SER A 813 2.19 -35.34 35.78
CA SER A 813 2.34 -34.53 36.98
C SER A 813 1.02 -33.91 37.43
N VAL A 814 0.75 -33.98 38.74
CA VAL A 814 -0.37 -33.30 39.41
C VAL A 814 -0.05 -31.85 39.79
N ASN A 815 1.22 -31.42 39.74
CA ASN A 815 1.59 -30.04 40.05
C ASN A 815 1.16 -29.09 38.92
N PRO A 816 0.36 -28.04 39.18
CA PRO A 816 -0.02 -27.03 38.19
C PRO A 816 1.17 -26.36 37.50
N GLU A 817 2.30 -26.17 38.20
CA GLU A 817 3.51 -25.56 37.66
C GLU A 817 4.16 -26.38 36.54
N PHE A 818 3.89 -27.69 36.49
CA PHE A 818 4.46 -28.60 35.49
C PHE A 818 3.50 -28.90 34.33
N ASN A 819 2.38 -28.18 34.18
CA ASN A 819 1.49 -28.25 33.01
C ASN A 819 1.13 -29.67 32.52
N LYS A 820 0.86 -30.60 33.45
CA LYS A 820 0.59 -32.03 33.15
C LYS A 820 1.74 -32.75 32.40
N ALA A 821 2.99 -32.34 32.61
CA ALA A 821 4.16 -33.00 32.03
C ALA A 821 4.20 -34.49 32.42
N VAL A 822 4.66 -35.33 31.50
CA VAL A 822 4.86 -36.78 31.75
C VAL A 822 6.06 -36.93 32.69
N VAL A 823 5.85 -37.63 33.81
CA VAL A 823 6.88 -37.84 34.85
C VAL A 823 7.44 -39.26 34.78
N ARG A 824 6.58 -40.24 34.47
CA ARG A 824 6.95 -41.65 34.47
C ARG A 824 6.14 -42.42 33.43
N ILE A 825 6.78 -43.40 32.79
CA ILE A 825 6.09 -44.44 32.03
C ILE A 825 6.39 -45.80 32.67
N ASN A 826 5.34 -46.55 33.01
CA ASN A 826 5.43 -47.91 33.54
C ASN A 826 5.09 -48.89 32.42
N VAL A 827 5.97 -49.86 32.16
CA VAL A 827 5.72 -50.94 31.20
C VAL A 827 5.52 -52.24 31.97
N THR A 828 4.43 -52.95 31.67
CA THR A 828 3.98 -54.17 32.35
C THR A 828 4.01 -55.41 31.47
N ARG A 829 4.23 -55.25 30.15
CA ARG A 829 4.39 -56.36 29.21
C ARG A 829 5.68 -57.14 29.48
N GLY A 830 5.58 -58.27 30.15
CA GLY A 830 6.73 -59.11 30.50
C GLY A 830 7.33 -58.73 31.85
N GLN A 831 8.60 -58.30 31.88
CA GLN A 831 9.24 -57.80 33.10
C GLN A 831 8.78 -56.36 33.39
N ARG A 832 8.64 -56.00 34.66
CA ARG A 832 8.30 -54.62 35.05
C ARG A 832 9.47 -53.69 34.70
N GLN A 833 9.26 -52.81 33.74
CA GLN A 833 10.25 -51.81 33.32
C GLN A 833 9.71 -50.40 33.59
N THR A 834 10.60 -49.47 33.93
CA THR A 834 10.20 -48.07 34.21
C THR A 834 11.12 -47.07 33.55
N ILE A 835 10.51 -46.02 33.00
CA ILE A 835 11.20 -44.80 32.55
C ILE A 835 10.83 -43.70 33.56
N GLN A 836 11.77 -43.30 34.42
CA GLN A 836 11.47 -42.42 35.56
C GLN A 836 12.65 -41.53 35.98
N LEU A 837 12.44 -40.71 37.01
CA LEU A 837 13.50 -39.97 37.71
C LEU A 837 14.03 -40.79 38.92
N GLY A 838 15.23 -41.39 38.89
CA GLY A 838 15.78 -42.29 39.92
C GLY A 838 17.00 -43.15 39.49
N GLN A 839 17.25 -44.26 40.22
CA GLN A 839 18.33 -45.23 39.94
C GLN A 839 18.10 -45.97 38.61
N ALA A 840 19.13 -46.06 37.75
CA ALA A 840 18.98 -46.58 36.40
C ALA A 840 20.20 -47.35 35.87
N GLU A 841 19.93 -48.20 34.87
CA GLU A 841 20.90 -48.94 34.05
C GLU A 841 21.32 -48.13 32.81
N LEU A 842 20.42 -47.25 32.34
CA LEU A 842 20.63 -46.30 31.25
C LEU A 842 20.20 -44.91 31.71
N VAL A 843 21.11 -43.93 31.62
CA VAL A 843 20.83 -42.52 31.89
C VAL A 843 20.84 -41.74 30.58
N ILE A 844 19.76 -41.00 30.32
CA ILE A 844 19.61 -40.10 29.17
C ILE A 844 19.53 -38.66 29.68
N ILE A 845 20.49 -37.84 29.30
CA ILE A 845 20.58 -36.42 29.63
C ILE A 845 20.29 -35.62 28.36
N ASP A 846 19.10 -35.04 28.24
CA ASP A 846 18.72 -34.18 27.11
C ASP A 846 19.08 -32.71 27.41
N GLU A 847 19.68 -32.01 26.44
CA GLU A 847 20.15 -30.62 26.58
C GLU A 847 21.11 -30.39 27.78
N ALA A 848 22.12 -31.26 27.91
CA ALA A 848 23.12 -31.19 28.98
C ALA A 848 23.89 -29.87 29.02
N ALA A 849 24.01 -29.18 27.88
CA ALA A 849 24.66 -27.87 27.78
C ALA A 849 24.00 -26.75 28.60
N ALA A 850 22.73 -26.93 28.98
CA ALA A 850 21.99 -25.99 29.82
C ALA A 850 21.99 -26.41 31.31
N ILE A 851 22.63 -27.53 31.66
CA ILE A 851 22.79 -28.01 33.03
C ILE A 851 24.20 -27.65 33.51
N PRO A 852 24.36 -27.12 34.74
CA PRO A 852 25.69 -26.86 35.30
C PRO A 852 26.59 -28.10 35.25
N LEU A 853 27.84 -27.93 34.81
CA LEU A 853 28.80 -29.01 34.58
C LEU A 853 28.95 -29.94 35.80
N LEU A 854 28.91 -29.39 37.01
CA LEU A 854 29.03 -30.15 38.26
C LEU A 854 27.90 -31.18 38.41
N HIS A 855 26.67 -30.83 38.05
CA HIS A 855 25.53 -31.75 38.11
C HIS A 855 25.60 -32.80 37.01
N VAL A 856 26.03 -32.42 35.80
CA VAL A 856 26.27 -33.39 34.71
C VAL A 856 27.32 -34.41 35.13
N LYS A 857 28.39 -33.99 35.82
CA LYS A 857 29.42 -34.91 36.37
C LYS A 857 28.85 -35.89 37.40
N GLN A 858 27.96 -35.45 38.28
CA GLN A 858 27.31 -36.34 39.25
C GLN A 858 26.41 -37.39 38.59
N LEU A 859 25.88 -37.08 37.39
CA LEU A 859 25.05 -37.98 36.59
C LEU A 859 25.87 -38.96 35.73
N LEU A 860 27.20 -38.88 35.73
CA LEU A 860 28.09 -39.78 35.01
C LEU A 860 28.54 -40.95 35.90
N GLY A 861 27.59 -41.79 36.33
CA GLY A 861 27.84 -42.98 37.17
C GLY A 861 28.26 -44.25 36.39
N PRO A 862 28.40 -45.41 37.07
CA PRO A 862 28.88 -46.67 36.47
C PRO A 862 27.78 -47.41 35.66
N TYR A 863 27.06 -46.67 34.83
CA TYR A 863 25.96 -47.14 33.97
C TYR A 863 26.08 -46.48 32.58
N LEU A 864 25.32 -46.99 31.61
CA LEU A 864 25.32 -46.47 30.24
C LEU A 864 24.75 -45.04 30.23
N VAL A 865 25.45 -44.09 29.60
CA VAL A 865 25.01 -42.68 29.56
C VAL A 865 24.89 -42.17 28.13
N PHE A 866 23.72 -41.64 27.79
CA PHE A 866 23.50 -40.86 26.57
C PHE A 866 23.33 -39.38 26.91
N ILE A 867 24.15 -38.54 26.29
CA ILE A 867 24.15 -37.09 26.51
C ILE A 867 23.77 -36.41 25.20
N SER A 868 22.83 -35.49 25.25
CA SER A 868 22.43 -34.64 24.13
C SER A 868 22.84 -33.19 24.40
N SER A 869 23.31 -32.46 23.39
CA SER A 869 23.64 -31.03 23.51
C SER A 869 23.38 -30.24 22.24
N THR A 870 22.79 -29.05 22.39
CA THR A 870 22.64 -28.07 21.31
C THR A 870 23.89 -27.21 21.14
N VAL A 871 24.53 -27.29 19.97
CA VAL A 871 25.77 -26.56 19.65
C VAL A 871 25.55 -25.29 18.83
N ASN A 872 24.67 -25.34 17.82
CA ASN A 872 24.35 -24.19 16.94
C ASN A 872 22.85 -23.85 17.07
N GLY A 873 22.54 -22.60 17.43
CA GLY A 873 21.17 -22.09 17.60
C GLY A 873 21.07 -20.92 18.59
N TYR A 874 19.95 -20.20 18.58
CA TYR A 874 19.72 -18.99 19.40
C TYR A 874 19.66 -19.20 20.93
N GLU A 875 19.70 -20.46 21.38
CA GLU A 875 19.82 -20.88 22.80
C GLU A 875 21.02 -21.83 23.00
N GLY A 876 21.89 -21.96 21.98
CA GLY A 876 23.04 -22.85 22.00
C GLY A 876 24.14 -22.33 22.92
N THR A 877 24.12 -22.73 24.18
CA THR A 877 25.21 -22.48 25.15
C THR A 877 26.39 -23.44 24.96
N GLY A 878 26.27 -24.40 24.05
CA GLY A 878 26.89 -25.70 24.21
C GLY A 878 28.32 -25.88 23.74
N ARG A 879 28.92 -25.06 22.87
CA ARG A 879 30.19 -25.47 22.25
C ARG A 879 31.41 -25.41 23.18
N SER A 880 31.55 -24.36 23.99
CA SER A 880 32.66 -24.24 24.94
C SER A 880 32.53 -25.25 26.08
N LEU A 881 31.30 -25.51 26.53
CA LEU A 881 30.99 -26.49 27.57
C LEU A 881 31.12 -27.93 27.04
N SER A 882 30.65 -28.21 25.82
CA SER A 882 30.77 -29.53 25.19
C SER A 882 32.23 -29.86 24.91
N LEU A 883 33.03 -28.91 24.42
CA LEU A 883 34.46 -29.16 24.19
C LEU A 883 35.21 -29.45 25.49
N LYS A 884 34.94 -28.70 26.57
CA LYS A 884 35.55 -28.95 27.89
C LYS A 884 35.11 -30.28 28.49
N LEU A 885 33.80 -30.57 28.47
CA LEU A 885 33.25 -31.83 28.99
C LEU A 885 33.77 -33.04 28.18
N LEU A 886 33.81 -32.95 26.85
CA LEU A 886 34.30 -34.02 25.99
C LEU A 886 35.81 -34.24 26.17
N GLN A 887 36.59 -33.17 26.32
CA GLN A 887 38.02 -33.28 26.60
C GLN A 887 38.27 -33.99 27.94
N GLU A 888 37.57 -33.59 29.00
CA GLU A 888 37.67 -34.26 30.31
C GLU A 888 37.15 -35.71 30.28
N LEU A 889 36.10 -36.01 29.50
CA LEU A 889 35.57 -37.37 29.33
C LEU A 889 36.55 -38.29 28.58
N ARG A 890 37.36 -37.75 27.66
CA ARG A 890 38.43 -38.50 26.97
C ARG A 890 39.60 -38.81 27.90
N GLU A 891 39.83 -37.99 28.91
CA GLU A 891 40.85 -38.21 29.95
C GLU A 891 40.43 -39.26 31.00
N GLN A 892 39.13 -39.56 31.09
CA GLN A 892 38.59 -40.62 31.95
C GLN A 892 38.58 -41.99 31.24
N SER A 893 38.76 -43.09 31.98
CA SER A 893 38.78 -44.47 31.46
C SER A 893 37.40 -45.02 31.03
N ARG A 894 36.62 -44.25 30.27
CA ARG A 894 35.30 -44.64 29.72
C ARG A 894 35.34 -44.65 28.19
N THR A 895 34.58 -45.56 27.57
CA THR A 895 34.44 -45.57 26.11
C THR A 895 33.53 -44.42 25.69
N LEU A 896 34.04 -43.50 24.86
CA LEU A 896 33.29 -42.34 24.36
C LEU A 896 32.96 -42.52 22.88
N SER A 897 31.69 -42.35 22.50
CA SER A 897 31.27 -42.26 21.10
C SER A 897 30.64 -40.90 20.84
N GLU A 898 31.23 -40.14 19.93
CA GLU A 898 30.76 -38.82 19.54
C GLU A 898 29.93 -38.93 18.26
N LEU A 899 28.65 -38.58 18.36
CA LEU A 899 27.70 -38.58 17.25
C LEU A 899 27.23 -37.15 16.98
N THR A 900 27.04 -36.84 15.70
CA THR A 900 26.57 -35.53 15.24
C THR A 900 25.31 -35.70 14.40
N LEU A 901 24.29 -34.87 14.63
CA LEU A 901 23.15 -34.73 13.71
C LEU A 901 23.27 -33.40 12.97
N SER A 902 23.37 -33.50 11.66
CA SER A 902 23.56 -32.39 10.74
C SER A 902 22.31 -32.13 9.90
N GLU A 903 21.58 -33.18 9.50
CA GLU A 903 20.40 -33.08 8.62
C GLU A 903 19.14 -32.68 9.40
N SER A 904 18.44 -31.64 8.92
CA SER A 904 17.17 -31.20 9.50
C SER A 904 16.04 -32.20 9.27
N ILE A 905 15.19 -32.39 10.28
CA ILE A 905 13.98 -33.21 10.14
C ILE A 905 12.81 -32.43 9.51
N ARG A 906 12.95 -31.11 9.32
CA ARG A 906 11.90 -30.22 8.80
C ARG A 906 12.11 -29.85 7.34
N TYR A 907 13.34 -29.67 6.90
CA TYR A 907 13.72 -29.23 5.55
C TYR A 907 14.97 -29.96 5.08
N LYS A 908 15.26 -29.94 3.78
CA LYS A 908 16.40 -30.67 3.21
C LYS A 908 17.73 -29.91 3.35
N PRO A 909 18.88 -30.61 3.31
CA PRO A 909 20.19 -29.98 3.32
C PRO A 909 20.38 -29.00 2.16
N GLY A 910 21.05 -27.87 2.42
CA GLY A 910 21.29 -26.84 1.39
C GLY A 910 20.20 -25.78 1.29
N ASP A 911 19.37 -25.64 2.32
CA ASP A 911 18.36 -24.59 2.41
C ASP A 911 18.99 -23.20 2.56
N ASP A 912 18.86 -22.36 1.53
CA ASP A 912 19.41 -21.01 1.49
C ASP A 912 18.83 -20.10 2.59
N VAL A 913 17.60 -20.34 3.04
CA VAL A 913 17.00 -19.56 4.14
C VAL A 913 17.66 -19.90 5.48
N GLU A 914 18.07 -21.16 5.67
CA GLU A 914 18.85 -21.55 6.86
C GLU A 914 20.23 -20.88 6.86
N LEU A 915 20.92 -20.97 5.73
CA LEU A 915 22.25 -20.41 5.56
C LEU A 915 22.25 -18.90 5.82
N TRP A 916 21.30 -18.18 5.20
CA TRP A 916 21.09 -16.76 5.42
C TRP A 916 20.83 -16.44 6.90
N LEU A 917 19.94 -17.18 7.56
CA LEU A 917 19.59 -16.94 8.96
C LEU A 917 20.80 -17.15 9.89
N ASN A 918 21.60 -18.20 9.66
CA ASN A 918 22.81 -18.46 10.43
C ASN A 918 23.87 -17.37 10.23
N GLN A 919 24.04 -16.86 9.01
CA GLN A 919 24.96 -15.77 8.69
C GLN A 919 24.49 -14.43 9.28
N LEU A 920 23.19 -14.14 9.21
CA LEU A 920 22.59 -12.94 9.79
C LEU A 920 22.78 -12.91 11.31
N LEU A 921 22.56 -14.05 11.97
CA LEU A 921 22.60 -14.17 13.43
C LEU A 921 23.97 -14.59 13.97
N CYS A 922 24.96 -14.81 13.11
CA CYS A 922 26.30 -15.30 13.46
C CYS A 922 26.29 -16.60 14.28
N LEU A 923 25.40 -17.54 13.95
CA LEU A 923 25.25 -18.80 14.70
C LEU A 923 26.30 -19.86 14.32
N ASP A 924 26.97 -19.68 13.17
CA ASP A 924 28.04 -20.57 12.73
C ASP A 924 29.37 -20.20 13.39
N VAL A 925 29.65 -20.86 14.52
CA VAL A 925 30.90 -20.68 15.27
C VAL A 925 31.98 -21.67 14.77
N THR A 926 31.62 -22.62 13.90
CA THR A 926 32.40 -23.84 13.59
C THR A 926 33.70 -23.63 12.83
N THR A 927 33.86 -22.51 12.12
CA THR A 927 35.07 -22.16 11.37
C THR A 927 35.96 -21.23 12.19
N ILE A 928 36.74 -21.79 13.12
CA ILE A 928 37.93 -21.09 13.62
C ILE A 928 39.02 -21.32 12.56
N PRO A 929 39.48 -20.29 11.83
CA PRO A 929 40.66 -20.44 11.00
C PRO A 929 41.80 -20.87 11.91
N LYS A 930 42.40 -22.04 11.65
CA LYS A 930 43.65 -22.42 12.32
C LYS A 930 44.64 -21.32 11.96
N VAL A 931 45.07 -20.54 12.95
CA VAL A 931 46.12 -19.54 12.76
C VAL A 931 47.35 -20.30 12.29
N SER A 932 47.70 -20.15 11.01
CA SER A 932 48.81 -20.84 10.38
C SER A 932 50.12 -20.27 10.95
N GLY A 933 50.64 -20.91 12.00
CA GLY A 933 51.96 -20.64 12.58
C GLY A 933 51.90 -20.04 13.98
N GLY A 934 52.19 -20.87 15.00
CA GLY A 934 52.51 -20.43 16.36
C GLY A 934 51.33 -19.86 17.15
N GLY A 935 51.36 -20.02 18.49
CA GLY A 935 50.36 -19.42 19.38
C GLY A 935 50.31 -17.90 19.27
N CYS A 936 49.27 -17.30 19.87
CA CYS A 936 49.13 -15.84 19.93
C CYS A 936 50.38 -15.18 20.53
N PRO A 937 50.78 -13.97 20.07
CA PRO A 937 51.90 -13.24 20.65
C PRO A 937 51.67 -12.96 22.15
N PRO A 938 52.74 -12.68 22.91
CA PRO A 938 52.62 -12.31 24.33
C PRO A 938 51.69 -11.10 24.48
N PRO A 939 50.89 -11.00 25.55
CA PRO A 939 49.97 -9.87 25.77
C PRO A 939 50.64 -8.49 25.70
N GLU A 940 51.93 -8.42 25.99
CA GLU A 940 52.77 -7.21 25.89
C GLU A 940 52.89 -6.65 24.47
N HIS A 941 52.66 -7.48 23.44
CA HIS A 941 52.67 -7.09 22.02
C HIS A 941 51.25 -6.97 21.45
N CYS A 942 50.22 -6.99 22.30
CA CYS A 942 48.81 -6.93 21.89
C CYS A 942 48.20 -5.58 22.26
N ASP A 943 47.83 -4.79 21.26
CA ASP A 943 47.12 -3.53 21.46
C ASP A 943 45.60 -3.74 21.45
N LEU A 944 44.89 -3.00 22.31
CA LEU A 944 43.42 -2.92 22.29
C LEU A 944 42.99 -1.79 21.35
N TYR A 945 42.35 -2.14 20.23
CA TYR A 945 41.79 -1.15 19.32
C TYR A 945 40.31 -0.89 19.61
N PRO A 946 39.90 0.39 19.75
CA PRO A 946 38.49 0.73 19.71
C PRO A 946 37.93 0.51 18.31
N PHE A 947 36.86 -0.27 18.21
CA PHE A 947 36.25 -0.75 16.95
C PHE A 947 35.81 0.37 15.98
N PHE A 948 35.75 1.63 16.42
CA PHE A 948 35.40 2.78 15.58
C PHE A 948 36.48 3.20 14.56
N LEU A 949 37.74 2.78 14.73
CA LEU A 949 38.86 3.20 13.86
C LEU A 949 38.97 2.43 12.53
N PHE A 950 38.27 1.30 12.37
CA PHE A 950 38.41 0.41 11.21
C PHE A 950 37.44 0.65 10.04
N ILE A 951 36.51 1.62 10.16
CA ILE A 951 35.50 1.89 9.11
C ILE A 951 35.96 2.97 8.09
N ASN A 952 37.09 3.62 8.33
CA ASN A 952 37.67 4.65 7.44
C ASN A 952 38.96 4.21 6.70
N LEU A 953 39.26 2.92 6.68
CA LEU A 953 40.22 2.27 5.78
C LEU A 953 39.43 1.34 4.85
#